data_AF-A0A183ATV0-F1
#
_entry.id   AF-A0A183ATV0-F1
#
_cell.length_a   1.000
_cell.length_b   1.000
_cell.length_c   1.000
_cell.angle_alpha   90.00
_cell.angle_beta   90.00
_cell.angle_gamma   90.00
#
_symmetry.space_group_name_H-M   'P 1'
#
loop_
_entity.id
_entity.type
_entity.pdbx_description
1 polymer ?
#
loop_
_entity_poly.entity_id
_entity_poly.type
_entity_poly.pdbx_seq_one_letter_code
_entity_poly.pdbx_strand_id
1 'polypeptide(L)'
;EKKHWKRNADKNASVYHQLLADFSDAKETTLSEFGALREAQRCLKCADAPCQRSCPTTVNVKSFITSISNRNYYGSAKTILTDNPVGLSCGMVCPTSDLCVGGCNLSATEQGPINISGLQHFAVERFAQMGIPQILDPKIADKTKGVPVYDTPIALVGCGPASISCASFLARLGYRKIDIFERYQYSGGLSSSEIPEFRLPMRAVETEIQWMQDLGVRIHTGHVLSTPETQTKITGLKHISLTSLRKQGYKAIFLGLGLPIPKQIKVFKGLGPENGYYTSKHFLPKVAEATKQGICRCTGRHAPTLPDLKNKNVIVLGAGDTAFDCATSAIRCGAKRISVVFRKGFTTINPVPEEMKLAWIEKCELRPFLEPKRAICTLQSGDDNRPPQIHAIEFVHTEQLEDGTWSQHPEQLVRIQADVVISAFGAELSDPDVIRALIPLRLRENNLPELDLHTMRTSEPDVWCGGDLSGLSHTTVEAANDGKLAAWHMHQAMQKNSTPVHKRLGARYQADAHTMPVFTTPIDLVDISIEICGLKFMNPFGASAPPTTSAPMIWRAFEAGWGFAVTKSFGLDKDQVTNVSPRIVRTQVSGNLYGPEQAAFMNIELISEKTAAYWCNSIKELKRDFPKHIVIASIMAAYLREDWQELCDMVLDSGADAIELNLSCPHGMRERGMGLACGQNPKMVHDICSWVKDRVKSKPVFAKLTPNVTDIVTIARAAHDGGADGLTLINTVSSVVDIRGNATIWPTIGKAMRSTSGGLSGSAIRPLALKAVSSVAKAIPGFPILATGGISSAESGMQFIYAGASGLQVRKCSYNLHSLQSNTVNNFFL
;
A
#
# COMPACT_ATOMS: atom_id res chain seq x y z
N GLU A 1 -21.39 38.37 12.64
CA GLU A 1 -21.80 36.95 12.44
C GLU A 1 -20.84 36.12 11.60
N LYS A 2 -20.52 36.46 10.34
CA LYS A 2 -19.61 35.64 9.51
C LYS A 2 -18.26 35.28 10.16
N LYS A 3 -17.65 36.23 10.90
CA LYS A 3 -16.42 35.98 11.67
C LYS A 3 -16.59 34.95 12.79
N HIS A 4 -17.79 34.86 13.39
CA HIS A 4 -18.08 33.94 14.49
C HIS A 4 -18.09 32.47 14.03
N TRP A 5 -18.55 32.22 12.80
CA TRP A 5 -18.66 30.87 12.24
C TRP A 5 -17.51 30.49 11.30
N LYS A 6 -16.48 31.33 11.18
CA LYS A 6 -15.38 31.14 10.23
C LYS A 6 -14.52 29.95 10.64
N ARG A 7 -14.47 28.91 9.78
CA ARG A 7 -13.69 27.68 10.00
C ARG A 7 -12.43 27.61 9.15
N ASN A 8 -12.52 27.98 7.87
CA ASN A 8 -11.38 28.00 6.95
C ASN A 8 -10.60 29.32 7.07
N ALA A 9 -9.38 29.33 6.51
CA ALA A 9 -8.52 30.50 6.49
C ALA A 9 -9.26 31.78 6.06
N ASP A 10 -9.01 32.88 6.78
CA ASP A 10 -9.54 34.18 6.39
C ASP A 10 -8.71 34.74 5.23
N LYS A 11 -9.38 35.01 4.11
CA LYS A 11 -8.76 35.62 2.93
C LYS A 11 -8.29 37.05 3.19
N ASN A 12 -8.86 37.71 4.20
CA ASN A 12 -8.49 39.07 4.60
C ASN A 12 -7.36 39.08 5.65
N ALA A 13 -6.95 37.93 6.17
CA ALA A 13 -5.83 37.86 7.11
C ALA A 13 -4.50 38.06 6.35
N SER A 14 -3.82 39.15 6.67
CA SER A 14 -2.52 39.55 6.11
C SER A 14 -1.33 39.12 6.97
N VAL A 15 -1.57 38.56 8.16
CA VAL A 15 -0.53 38.12 9.11
C VAL A 15 -0.70 36.63 9.37
N TYR A 16 0.41 35.89 9.41
CA TYR A 16 0.43 34.48 9.78
C TYR A 16 0.25 34.33 11.30
N HIS A 17 -0.38 33.23 11.75
CA HIS A 17 -0.37 32.86 13.17
C HIS A 17 1.08 32.60 13.60
N GLN A 18 1.47 32.97 14.82
CA GLN A 18 2.85 32.80 15.29
C GLN A 18 3.18 31.29 15.43
N LEU A 19 3.79 30.70 14.41
CA LEU A 19 4.23 29.29 14.35
C LEU A 19 5.64 29.07 14.90
N LEU A 20 6.15 30.00 15.73
CA LEU A 20 7.47 29.87 16.34
C LEU A 20 7.54 28.56 17.15
N ALA A 21 8.51 27.71 16.80
CA ALA A 21 8.70 26.38 17.38
C ALA A 21 7.50 25.41 17.27
N ASP A 22 6.58 25.64 16.33
CA ASP A 22 5.47 24.71 16.04
C ASP A 22 5.85 23.72 14.92
N PHE A 23 6.12 22.48 15.33
CA PHE A 23 6.43 21.36 14.44
C PHE A 23 5.32 20.30 14.41
N SER A 24 4.09 20.68 14.75
CA SER A 24 2.93 19.82 14.58
C SER A 24 2.70 19.45 13.10
N ASP A 25 2.09 18.29 12.86
CA ASP A 25 1.87 17.80 11.50
C ASP A 25 1.07 18.79 10.64
N ALA A 26 1.70 19.29 9.59
CA ALA A 26 1.14 20.28 8.68
C ALA A 26 0.53 19.67 7.41
N LYS A 27 0.58 18.34 7.25
CA LYS A 27 0.10 17.65 6.04
C LYS A 27 -1.43 17.64 5.98
N GLU A 28 -2.00 18.19 4.91
CA GLU A 28 -3.43 18.08 4.62
C GLU A 28 -3.87 16.64 4.29
N THR A 29 -2.92 15.77 3.92
CA THR A 29 -3.18 14.37 3.56
C THR A 29 -3.28 13.44 4.76
N THR A 30 -2.92 13.87 5.97
CA THR A 30 -3.00 13.02 7.17
C THR A 30 -4.44 12.64 7.49
N LEU A 31 -4.69 11.34 7.71
CA LEU A 31 -6.03 10.79 7.95
C LEU A 31 -6.14 10.17 9.34
N SER A 32 -7.24 10.47 10.03
CA SER A 32 -7.71 9.64 11.15
C SER A 32 -8.25 8.31 10.64
N GLU A 33 -8.46 7.32 11.51
CA GLU A 33 -9.08 6.04 11.11
C GLU A 33 -10.44 6.25 10.43
N PHE A 34 -11.27 7.16 10.95
CA PHE A 34 -12.55 7.49 10.33
C PHE A 34 -12.36 8.07 8.92
N GLY A 35 -11.42 8.99 8.75
CA GLY A 35 -11.10 9.56 7.43
C GLY A 35 -10.57 8.51 6.46
N ALA A 36 -9.65 7.65 6.92
CA ALA A 36 -9.05 6.57 6.14
C ALA A 36 -10.08 5.54 5.69
N LEU A 37 -10.98 5.10 6.57
CA LEU A 37 -12.04 4.16 6.20
C LEU A 37 -12.99 4.76 5.15
N ARG A 38 -13.40 6.02 5.30
CA ARG A 38 -14.26 6.68 4.31
C ARG A 38 -13.58 6.82 2.95
N GLU A 39 -12.32 7.24 2.94
CA GLU A 39 -11.58 7.44 1.71
C GLU A 39 -11.26 6.11 1.02
N ALA A 40 -10.94 5.06 1.78
CA ALA A 40 -10.73 3.71 1.24
C ALA A 40 -12.02 3.07 0.69
N GLN A 41 -13.17 3.38 1.29
CA GLN A 41 -14.48 2.96 0.78
C GLN A 41 -14.86 3.72 -0.51
N ARG A 42 -14.45 4.98 -0.64
CA ARG A 42 -14.65 5.80 -1.86
C ARG A 42 -13.85 5.28 -3.05
N CYS A 43 -12.67 4.72 -2.81
CA CYS A 43 -11.81 4.16 -3.86
C CYS A 43 -12.54 3.08 -4.69
N LEU A 44 -12.50 3.22 -6.01
CA LEU A 44 -13.11 2.29 -6.97
C LEU A 44 -12.41 0.92 -7.05
N LYS A 45 -11.20 0.81 -6.50
CA LYS A 45 -10.40 -0.43 -6.49
C LYS A 45 -10.23 -0.99 -7.93
N CYS A 46 -9.84 -0.10 -8.83
CA CYS A 46 -9.77 -0.33 -10.29
C CYS A 46 -8.98 -1.59 -10.65
N ALA A 47 -9.42 -2.32 -11.68
CA ALA A 47 -8.56 -3.28 -12.35
C ALA A 47 -7.44 -2.54 -13.09
N ASP A 48 -6.25 -3.15 -13.14
CA ASP A 48 -5.10 -2.60 -13.88
C ASP A 48 -4.86 -1.12 -13.57
N ALA A 49 -4.79 -0.83 -12.27
CA ALA A 49 -5.02 0.52 -11.78
C ALA A 49 -3.96 1.52 -12.29
N PRO A 50 -4.35 2.62 -12.95
CA PRO A 50 -3.40 3.60 -13.47
C PRO A 50 -2.57 4.24 -12.35
N CYS A 51 -3.14 4.41 -11.15
CA CYS A 51 -2.40 4.89 -9.99
C CYS A 51 -1.24 3.98 -9.56
N GLN A 52 -1.32 2.67 -9.80
CA GLN A 52 -0.21 1.74 -9.57
C GLN A 52 0.87 1.88 -10.65
N ARG A 53 0.48 2.05 -11.91
CA ARG A 53 1.40 2.27 -13.03
C ARG A 53 2.18 3.59 -12.90
N SER A 54 1.54 4.61 -12.37
CA SER A 54 2.15 5.92 -12.07
C SER A 54 2.93 5.94 -10.75
N CYS A 55 3.02 4.83 -10.03
CA CYS A 55 3.85 4.72 -8.83
C CYS A 55 5.23 4.14 -9.19
N PRO A 56 6.34 4.83 -8.92
CA PRO A 56 7.68 4.36 -9.30
C PRO A 56 8.03 2.98 -8.72
N THR A 57 7.61 2.68 -7.49
CA THR A 57 7.82 1.36 -6.85
C THR A 57 6.75 0.33 -7.21
N THR A 58 5.75 0.70 -8.02
CA THR A 58 4.65 -0.14 -8.49
C THR A 58 3.77 -0.75 -7.39
N VAL A 59 3.71 -0.10 -6.23
CA VAL A 59 2.89 -0.52 -5.07
C VAL A 59 1.46 -0.86 -5.51
N ASN A 60 0.95 -2.00 -5.08
CA ASN A 60 -0.41 -2.45 -5.41
C ASN A 60 -1.49 -1.62 -4.70
N VAL A 61 -1.78 -0.43 -5.24
CA VAL A 61 -2.72 0.56 -4.68
C VAL A 61 -4.10 -0.02 -4.44
N LYS A 62 -4.60 -0.80 -5.40
CA LYS A 62 -5.89 -1.48 -5.29
C LYS A 62 -5.96 -2.35 -4.04
N SER A 63 -4.96 -3.20 -3.83
CA SER A 63 -5.00 -4.22 -2.78
C SER A 63 -4.79 -3.63 -1.39
N PHE A 64 -3.86 -2.68 -1.22
CA PHE A 64 -3.64 -2.09 0.11
C PHE A 64 -4.83 -1.22 0.53
N ILE A 65 -5.44 -0.46 -0.37
CA ILE A 65 -6.64 0.36 -0.05
C ILE A 65 -7.84 -0.55 0.24
N THR A 66 -7.97 -1.64 -0.50
CA THR A 66 -8.99 -2.67 -0.21
C THR A 66 -8.84 -3.20 1.21
N SER A 67 -7.61 -3.50 1.63
CA SER A 67 -7.33 -3.97 2.99
C SER A 67 -7.71 -2.94 4.06
N ILE A 68 -7.42 -1.64 3.83
CA ILE A 68 -7.87 -0.55 4.72
C ILE A 68 -9.39 -0.53 4.85
N SER A 69 -10.13 -0.58 3.73
CA SER A 69 -11.60 -0.55 3.76
C SER A 69 -12.21 -1.72 4.54
N ASN A 70 -11.46 -2.82 4.67
CA ASN A 70 -11.84 -4.02 5.41
C ASN A 70 -11.25 -4.09 6.83
N ARG A 71 -10.69 -2.97 7.32
CA ARG A 71 -10.02 -2.85 8.63
C ARG A 71 -8.81 -3.77 8.80
N ASN A 72 -8.26 -4.26 7.69
CA ASN A 72 -7.04 -5.02 7.67
C ASN A 72 -5.83 -4.10 7.42
N TYR A 73 -5.39 -3.43 8.48
CA TYR A 73 -4.28 -2.48 8.40
C TYR A 73 -2.93 -3.19 8.25
N TYR A 74 -2.77 -4.39 8.82
CA TYR A 74 -1.59 -5.22 8.65
C TYR A 74 -1.40 -5.64 7.19
N GLY A 75 -2.39 -6.29 6.58
CA GLY A 75 -2.35 -6.71 5.18
C GLY A 75 -2.15 -5.53 4.21
N SER A 76 -2.68 -4.36 4.56
CA SER A 76 -2.41 -3.10 3.85
C SER A 76 -0.93 -2.71 3.93
N ALA A 77 -0.38 -2.59 5.14
CA ALA A 77 1.02 -2.23 5.36
C ALA A 77 1.99 -3.25 4.72
N LYS A 78 1.70 -4.54 4.86
CA LYS A 78 2.47 -5.63 4.22
C LYS A 78 2.49 -5.48 2.70
N THR A 79 1.35 -5.14 2.08
CA THR A 79 1.27 -4.91 0.64
C THR A 79 2.14 -3.72 0.23
N ILE A 80 2.12 -2.63 0.99
CA ILE A 80 2.94 -1.44 0.73
C ILE A 80 4.43 -1.75 0.89
N LEU A 81 4.83 -2.34 2.02
CA LEU A 81 6.21 -2.60 2.39
C LEU A 81 6.86 -3.71 1.54
N THR A 82 6.06 -4.58 0.94
CA THR A 82 6.52 -5.55 -0.05
C THR A 82 7.19 -4.85 -1.23
N ASP A 83 6.57 -3.80 -1.75
CA ASP A 83 7.07 -3.08 -2.92
C ASP A 83 7.97 -1.89 -2.58
N ASN A 84 7.79 -1.29 -1.41
CA ASN A 84 8.50 -0.09 -0.98
C ASN A 84 8.93 -0.17 0.51
N PRO A 85 10.20 -0.49 0.81
CA PRO A 85 10.73 -0.56 2.17
C PRO A 85 10.67 0.76 2.96
N VAL A 86 10.57 1.90 2.27
CA VAL A 86 10.38 3.24 2.89
C VAL A 86 8.94 3.74 2.70
N GLY A 87 7.99 2.81 2.86
CA GLY A 87 6.56 3.04 2.62
C GLY A 87 5.91 4.06 3.57
N LEU A 88 6.39 4.21 4.81
CA LEU A 88 5.87 5.19 5.76
C LEU A 88 6.30 6.60 5.35
N SER A 89 7.59 6.79 5.09
CA SER A 89 8.16 8.05 4.60
C SER A 89 7.48 8.47 3.31
N CYS A 90 7.39 7.58 2.31
CA CYS A 90 6.70 7.85 1.05
C CYS A 90 5.20 8.17 1.24
N GLY A 91 4.53 7.55 2.22
CA GLY A 91 3.14 7.89 2.54
C GLY A 91 2.97 9.33 3.02
N MET A 92 4.02 9.96 3.55
CA MET A 92 3.98 11.32 4.08
C MET A 92 4.50 12.36 3.08
N VAL A 93 5.50 12.02 2.25
CA VAL A 93 6.25 13.03 1.46
C VAL A 93 6.12 12.88 -0.05
N CYS A 94 5.47 11.82 -0.56
CA CYS A 94 5.36 11.64 -2.00
C CYS A 94 4.60 12.81 -2.67
N PRO A 95 5.13 13.38 -3.76
CA PRO A 95 4.45 14.39 -4.56
C PRO A 95 3.34 13.75 -5.41
N THR A 96 2.26 13.30 -4.77
CA THR A 96 1.35 12.33 -5.40
C THR A 96 0.61 12.86 -6.63
N SER A 97 0.39 14.16 -6.73
CA SER A 97 -0.30 14.80 -7.85
C SER A 97 0.44 14.60 -9.18
N ASP A 98 1.77 14.48 -9.13
CA ASP A 98 2.63 14.15 -10.28
C ASP A 98 2.90 12.64 -10.42
N LEU A 99 2.39 11.83 -9.48
CA LEU A 99 2.59 10.39 -9.42
C LEU A 99 1.24 9.64 -9.41
N CYS A 100 1.00 8.82 -8.39
CA CYS A 100 -0.14 7.91 -8.30
C CYS A 100 -1.50 8.61 -8.30
N VAL A 101 -1.63 9.80 -7.71
CA VAL A 101 -2.87 10.56 -7.64
C VAL A 101 -3.16 11.24 -8.99
N GLY A 102 -2.12 11.69 -9.71
CA GLY A 102 -2.25 12.23 -11.07
C GLY A 102 -2.88 11.23 -12.05
N GLY A 103 -2.58 9.93 -11.89
CA GLY A 103 -3.19 8.86 -12.68
C GLY A 103 -4.53 8.32 -12.17
N CYS A 104 -5.13 8.87 -11.11
CA CYS A 104 -6.33 8.28 -10.50
C CYS A 104 -7.59 8.46 -11.37
N ASN A 105 -8.33 7.38 -11.65
CA ASN A 105 -9.60 7.44 -12.39
C ASN A 105 -10.66 8.35 -11.75
N LEU A 106 -10.63 8.51 -10.41
CA LEU A 106 -11.59 9.38 -9.72
C LEU A 106 -11.31 10.88 -9.93
N SER A 107 -10.18 11.26 -10.52
CA SER A 107 -9.96 12.62 -11.04
C SER A 107 -11.01 13.02 -12.07
N ALA A 108 -11.68 12.05 -12.72
CA ALA A 108 -12.78 12.28 -13.66
C ALA A 108 -14.14 12.55 -12.98
N THR A 109 -14.16 12.74 -11.65
CA THR A 109 -15.39 13.02 -10.87
C THR A 109 -15.24 14.32 -10.09
N GLU A 110 -16.35 14.95 -9.75
CA GLU A 110 -16.39 16.23 -9.01
C GLU A 110 -15.79 16.13 -7.61
N GLN A 111 -15.75 14.92 -7.04
CA GLN A 111 -15.11 14.66 -5.73
C GLN A 111 -13.60 14.56 -5.82
N GLY A 112 -13.03 14.44 -7.03
CA GLY A 112 -11.60 14.37 -7.26
C GLY A 112 -10.94 13.02 -6.92
N PRO A 113 -9.61 12.92 -7.11
CA PRO A 113 -8.86 11.69 -6.91
C PRO A 113 -8.79 11.26 -5.44
N ILE A 114 -8.35 10.01 -5.21
CA ILE A 114 -8.15 9.45 -3.87
C ILE A 114 -6.91 10.04 -3.21
N ASN A 115 -6.98 10.33 -1.91
CA ASN A 115 -5.81 10.62 -1.06
C ASN A 115 -4.99 9.33 -0.80
N ILE A 116 -4.22 8.90 -1.80
CA ILE A 116 -3.47 7.63 -1.78
C ILE A 116 -2.35 7.66 -0.73
N SER A 117 -1.59 8.76 -0.66
CA SER A 117 -0.49 8.93 0.32
C SER A 117 -1.01 8.92 1.75
N GLY A 118 -2.10 9.63 2.05
CA GLY A 118 -2.73 9.62 3.37
C GLY A 118 -3.19 8.24 3.83
N LEU A 119 -3.74 7.44 2.91
CA LEU A 119 -4.12 6.05 3.17
C LEU A 119 -2.90 5.16 3.43
N GLN A 120 -1.83 5.34 2.65
CA GLN A 120 -0.57 4.64 2.85
C GLN A 120 0.08 5.00 4.18
N HIS A 121 0.18 6.30 4.50
CA HIS A 121 0.64 6.81 5.79
C HIS A 121 -0.16 6.15 6.92
N PHE A 122 -1.49 6.23 6.89
CA PHE A 122 -2.34 5.65 7.93
C PHE A 122 -2.07 4.16 8.15
N ALA A 123 -2.02 3.36 7.08
CA ALA A 123 -1.84 1.91 7.19
C ALA A 123 -0.46 1.52 7.76
N VAL A 124 0.61 2.10 7.24
CA VAL A 124 1.98 1.77 7.67
C VAL A 124 2.25 2.32 9.08
N GLU A 125 1.69 3.48 9.42
CA GLU A 125 1.76 4.04 10.78
C GLU A 125 1.06 3.12 11.80
N ARG A 126 -0.12 2.57 11.45
CA ARG A 126 -0.77 1.59 12.32
C ARG A 126 0.05 0.32 12.49
N PHE A 127 0.71 -0.15 11.44
CA PHE A 127 1.61 -1.29 11.55
C PHE A 127 2.84 -0.99 12.42
N ALA A 128 3.47 0.18 12.26
CA ALA A 128 4.56 0.63 13.13
C ALA A 128 4.16 0.60 14.62
N GLN A 129 2.95 1.06 14.94
CA GLN A 129 2.41 1.06 16.30
C GLN A 129 2.12 -0.36 16.86
N MET A 130 2.01 -1.39 16.01
CA MET A 130 1.88 -2.77 16.46
C MET A 130 3.20 -3.31 17.04
N GLY A 131 4.34 -2.67 16.77
CA GLY A 131 5.65 -3.10 17.28
C GLY A 131 6.11 -4.46 16.75
N ILE A 132 5.66 -4.84 15.55
CA ILE A 132 5.96 -6.14 14.95
C ILE A 132 7.21 -6.02 14.07
N PRO A 133 8.22 -6.89 14.26
CA PRO A 133 9.45 -6.83 13.48
C PRO A 133 9.26 -7.43 12.08
N GLN A 134 10.15 -7.05 11.17
CA GLN A 134 10.32 -7.77 9.91
C GLN A 134 11.14 -9.05 10.16
N ILE A 135 10.84 -10.14 9.47
CA ILE A 135 11.65 -11.37 9.51
C ILE A 135 12.02 -11.81 8.09
N LEU A 136 13.11 -12.57 7.98
CA LEU A 136 13.41 -13.29 6.74
C LEU A 136 12.39 -14.42 6.57
N ASP A 137 11.80 -14.54 5.38
CA ASP A 137 10.90 -15.66 5.06
C ASP A 137 11.60 -17.00 5.39
N PRO A 138 11.02 -17.85 6.27
CA PRO A 138 11.62 -19.12 6.64
C PRO A 138 11.99 -20.00 5.44
N LYS A 139 11.19 -19.98 4.37
CA LYS A 139 11.48 -20.74 3.14
C LYS A 139 12.73 -20.24 2.43
N ILE A 140 13.01 -18.94 2.49
CA ILE A 140 14.22 -18.35 1.94
C ILE A 140 15.40 -18.62 2.86
N ALA A 141 15.21 -18.48 4.17
CA ALA A 141 16.22 -18.82 5.16
C ALA A 141 16.72 -20.26 4.96
N ASP A 142 15.82 -21.22 4.82
CA ASP A 142 16.17 -22.62 4.58
C ASP A 142 16.87 -22.85 3.24
N LYS A 143 16.41 -22.21 2.15
CA LYS A 143 17.02 -22.32 0.82
C LYS A 143 18.42 -21.71 0.72
N THR A 144 18.70 -20.68 1.51
CA THR A 144 19.96 -19.90 1.44
C THR A 144 20.96 -20.31 2.51
N LYS A 145 20.54 -21.12 3.49
CA LYS A 145 21.39 -21.64 4.56
C LYS A 145 22.52 -22.49 3.99
N GLY A 146 23.76 -22.16 4.37
CA GLY A 146 24.95 -22.90 3.95
C GLY A 146 25.37 -22.71 2.49
N VAL A 147 24.71 -21.82 1.74
CA VAL A 147 25.05 -21.53 0.34
C VAL A 147 26.02 -20.32 0.29
N PRO A 148 27.29 -20.50 -0.14
CA PRO A 148 28.34 -19.47 0.03
C PRO A 148 28.09 -18.14 -0.67
N VAL A 149 27.34 -18.12 -1.79
CA VAL A 149 27.07 -16.86 -2.52
C VAL A 149 26.29 -15.86 -1.65
N TYR A 150 25.46 -16.33 -0.71
CA TYR A 150 24.70 -15.47 0.21
C TYR A 150 25.54 -14.96 1.41
N ASP A 151 26.76 -15.48 1.57
CA ASP A 151 27.81 -14.99 2.48
C ASP A 151 28.74 -13.96 1.84
N THR A 152 28.47 -13.56 0.60
CA THR A 152 29.24 -12.54 -0.12
C THR A 152 29.14 -11.20 0.60
N PRO A 153 30.27 -10.55 0.95
CA PRO A 153 30.24 -9.22 1.58
C PRO A 153 29.80 -8.14 0.58
N ILE A 154 28.78 -7.37 0.96
CA ILE A 154 28.17 -6.29 0.16
C ILE A 154 28.30 -4.98 0.94
N ALA A 155 28.82 -3.94 0.27
CA ALA A 155 28.91 -2.60 0.83
C ALA A 155 27.89 -1.67 0.17
N LEU A 156 27.26 -0.81 0.97
CA LEU A 156 26.46 0.30 0.49
C LEU A 156 27.03 1.60 1.08
N VAL A 157 27.07 2.66 0.30
CA VAL A 157 27.63 3.96 0.72
C VAL A 157 26.52 4.99 0.78
N GLY A 158 26.32 5.58 1.96
CA GLY A 158 25.19 6.45 2.32
C GLY A 158 23.99 5.64 2.82
N CYS A 159 23.37 6.07 3.92
CA CYS A 159 22.19 5.44 4.52
C CYS A 159 20.91 6.25 4.23
N GLY A 160 20.72 6.65 2.98
CA GLY A 160 19.47 7.26 2.50
C GLY A 160 18.47 6.24 1.94
N PRO A 161 17.30 6.71 1.44
CA PRO A 161 16.22 5.85 0.94
C PRO A 161 16.64 4.80 -0.09
N ALA A 162 17.56 5.15 -1.01
CA ALA A 162 18.05 4.23 -2.03
C ALA A 162 18.81 3.04 -1.43
N SER A 163 19.74 3.30 -0.50
CA SER A 163 20.50 2.25 0.17
C SER A 163 19.65 1.44 1.14
N ILE A 164 18.71 2.08 1.86
CA ILE A 164 17.77 1.39 2.74
C ILE A 164 16.93 0.38 1.93
N SER A 165 16.42 0.82 0.77
CA SER A 165 15.68 -0.05 -0.14
C SER A 165 16.55 -1.19 -0.67
N CYS A 166 17.73 -0.87 -1.23
CA CYS A 166 18.65 -1.86 -1.79
C CYS A 166 19.05 -2.93 -0.76
N ALA A 167 19.47 -2.51 0.43
CA ALA A 167 19.85 -3.40 1.52
C ALA A 167 18.67 -4.26 1.99
N SER A 168 17.48 -3.69 2.14
CA SER A 168 16.27 -4.42 2.53
C SER A 168 15.96 -5.55 1.56
N PHE A 169 15.99 -5.25 0.25
CA PHE A 169 15.72 -6.23 -0.79
C PHE A 169 16.79 -7.31 -0.91
N LEU A 170 18.08 -6.97 -0.78
CA LEU A 170 19.16 -7.95 -0.71
C LEU A 170 19.04 -8.83 0.53
N ALA A 171 18.69 -8.27 1.68
CA ALA A 171 18.50 -9.04 2.91
C ALA A 171 17.30 -10.00 2.78
N ARG A 172 16.19 -9.56 2.18
CA ARG A 172 15.03 -10.41 1.85
C ARG A 172 15.37 -11.55 0.88
N LEU A 173 16.32 -11.35 -0.02
CA LEU A 173 16.85 -12.40 -0.91
C LEU A 173 17.75 -13.41 -0.17
N GLY A 174 18.13 -13.13 1.08
CA GLY A 174 18.90 -14.02 1.97
C GLY A 174 20.38 -13.67 2.11
N TYR A 175 20.84 -12.53 1.59
CA TYR A 175 22.23 -12.09 1.80
C TYR A 175 22.46 -11.65 3.25
N ARG A 176 23.52 -12.14 3.89
CA ARG A 176 23.75 -12.00 5.35
C ARG A 176 24.86 -11.03 5.75
N LYS A 177 25.70 -10.60 4.81
CA LYS A 177 26.83 -9.68 5.06
C LYS A 177 26.63 -8.39 4.29
N ILE A 178 25.69 -7.57 4.78
CA ILE A 178 25.33 -6.29 4.17
C ILE A 178 25.73 -5.18 5.14
N ASP A 179 26.63 -4.31 4.69
CA ASP A 179 27.17 -3.21 5.47
C ASP A 179 26.89 -1.88 4.78
N ILE A 180 26.18 -0.98 5.46
CA ILE A 180 25.94 0.40 5.03
C ILE A 180 26.94 1.30 5.75
N PHE A 181 27.68 2.11 4.99
CA PHE A 181 28.62 3.10 5.50
C PHE A 181 28.02 4.50 5.38
N GLU A 182 27.77 5.15 6.51
CA GLU A 182 27.14 6.47 6.60
C GLU A 182 28.14 7.52 7.11
N ARG A 183 28.15 8.68 6.45
CA ARG A 183 29.04 9.81 6.78
C ARG A 183 28.71 10.41 8.15
N TYR A 184 27.42 10.61 8.43
CA TYR A 184 26.95 11.28 9.62
C TYR A 184 26.78 10.30 10.80
N GLN A 185 26.48 10.83 11.98
CA GLN A 185 26.15 10.04 13.18
C GLN A 185 24.68 9.59 13.23
N TYR A 186 23.86 10.11 12.32
CA TYR A 186 22.48 9.72 12.10
C TYR A 186 22.35 9.00 10.76
N SER A 187 21.26 8.25 10.59
CA SER A 187 20.89 7.52 9.37
C SER A 187 19.61 8.11 8.77
N GLY A 188 19.24 7.75 7.54
CA GLY A 188 18.02 8.20 6.87
C GLY A 188 18.24 9.22 5.74
N GLY A 189 19.46 9.75 5.59
CA GLY A 189 19.79 10.73 4.55
C GLY A 189 18.93 12.00 4.65
N LEU A 190 18.45 12.51 3.51
CA LEU A 190 17.63 13.73 3.43
C LEU A 190 16.32 13.63 4.22
N SER A 191 15.75 12.43 4.33
CA SER A 191 14.55 12.17 5.14
C SER A 191 14.74 12.58 6.60
N SER A 192 15.96 12.42 7.12
CA SER A 192 16.33 12.85 8.46
C SER A 192 16.86 14.27 8.48
N SER A 193 17.78 14.62 7.58
CA SER A 193 18.54 15.87 7.68
C SER A 193 17.84 17.09 7.10
N GLU A 194 16.90 16.96 6.17
CA GLU A 194 16.37 18.10 5.43
C GLU A 194 14.85 18.19 5.40
N ILE A 195 14.15 17.07 5.24
CA ILE A 195 12.68 17.10 5.24
C ILE A 195 12.21 17.52 6.65
N PRO A 196 11.41 18.60 6.80
CA PRO A 196 11.06 19.13 8.12
C PRO A 196 10.24 18.14 8.98
N GLU A 197 10.38 18.22 10.30
CA GLU A 197 9.68 17.34 11.26
C GLU A 197 8.14 17.42 11.12
N PHE A 198 7.59 18.60 10.83
CA PHE A 198 6.15 18.79 10.60
C PHE A 198 5.63 18.14 9.30
N ARG A 199 6.53 17.67 8.42
CA ARG A 199 6.19 16.88 7.23
C ARG A 199 6.55 15.41 7.42
N LEU A 200 7.76 15.12 7.86
CA LEU A 200 8.27 13.77 8.07
C LEU A 200 8.92 13.65 9.45
N PRO A 201 8.21 13.05 10.42
CA PRO A 201 8.72 12.90 11.76
C PRO A 201 9.84 11.87 11.81
N MET A 202 10.88 12.13 12.61
CA MET A 202 12.07 11.25 12.68
C MET A 202 11.74 9.80 13.01
N ARG A 203 10.75 9.58 13.88
CA ARG A 203 10.26 8.24 14.27
C ARG A 203 9.85 7.37 13.07
N ALA A 204 9.35 7.97 12.00
CA ALA A 204 8.95 7.24 10.79
C ALA A 204 10.19 6.63 10.10
N VAL A 205 11.24 7.44 9.97
CA VAL A 205 12.51 7.03 9.35
C VAL A 205 13.23 5.99 10.20
N GLU A 206 13.25 6.17 11.53
CA GLU A 206 13.84 5.20 12.45
C GLU A 206 13.15 3.83 12.38
N THR A 207 11.81 3.82 12.27
CA THR A 207 11.03 2.58 12.14
C THR A 207 11.42 1.81 10.87
N GLU A 208 11.55 2.51 9.74
CA GLU A 208 11.92 1.88 8.47
C GLU A 208 13.35 1.32 8.50
N ILE A 209 14.27 2.05 9.12
CA ILE A 209 15.64 1.58 9.36
C ILE A 209 15.64 0.35 10.27
N GLN A 210 14.83 0.35 11.34
CA GLN A 210 14.72 -0.77 12.26
C GLN A 210 14.24 -2.03 11.52
N TRP A 211 13.20 -1.94 10.69
CA TRP A 211 12.75 -3.10 9.89
C TRP A 211 13.84 -3.65 8.98
N MET A 212 14.69 -2.80 8.39
CA MET A 212 15.84 -3.25 7.61
C MET A 212 16.89 -3.94 8.51
N GLN A 213 17.14 -3.40 9.70
CA GLN A 213 18.08 -3.98 10.68
C GLN A 213 17.58 -5.29 11.27
N ASP A 214 16.26 -5.51 11.39
CA ASP A 214 15.67 -6.78 11.82
C ASP A 214 16.07 -7.94 10.89
N LEU A 215 16.40 -7.64 9.62
CA LEU A 215 16.93 -8.61 8.65
C LEU A 215 18.46 -8.82 8.76
N GLY A 216 19.13 -8.15 9.69
CA GLY A 216 20.56 -8.29 9.96
C GLY A 216 21.48 -7.32 9.20
N VAL A 217 20.93 -6.29 8.54
CA VAL A 217 21.73 -5.24 7.87
C VAL A 217 22.47 -4.40 8.92
N ARG A 218 23.77 -4.17 8.71
CA ARG A 218 24.63 -3.41 9.63
C ARG A 218 24.87 -2.01 9.11
N ILE A 219 24.85 -1.03 10.01
CA ILE A 219 25.09 0.38 9.69
C ILE A 219 26.33 0.86 10.45
N HIS A 220 27.28 1.45 9.72
CA HIS A 220 28.54 1.99 10.23
C HIS A 220 28.56 3.50 10.02
N THR A 221 28.25 4.26 11.05
CA THR A 221 28.28 5.74 11.04
C THR A 221 29.72 6.28 11.07
N GLY A 222 29.89 7.56 10.74
CA GLY A 222 31.19 8.23 10.73
C GLY A 222 32.17 7.77 9.63
N HIS A 223 31.66 7.16 8.55
CA HIS A 223 32.45 6.71 7.39
C HIS A 223 32.17 7.58 6.17
N VAL A 224 33.18 8.30 5.68
CA VAL A 224 33.06 9.24 4.56
C VAL A 224 33.72 8.68 3.31
N LEU A 225 33.02 8.75 2.17
CA LEU A 225 33.60 8.45 0.86
C LEU A 225 34.53 9.59 0.46
N SER A 226 35.84 9.43 0.64
CA SER A 226 36.83 10.49 0.42
C SER A 226 38.25 9.91 0.38
N THR A 227 39.15 10.52 -0.38
CA THR A 227 40.60 10.26 -0.34
C THR A 227 41.32 11.39 0.39
N PRO A 228 42.10 11.13 1.46
CA PRO A 228 42.68 12.19 2.31
C PRO A 228 43.97 12.82 1.74
N GLU A 229 44.03 13.09 0.43
CA GLU A 229 45.23 13.59 -0.25
C GLU A 229 45.30 15.14 -0.31
N THR A 230 44.16 15.85 -0.21
CA THR A 230 44.14 17.30 0.00
C THR A 230 44.15 17.67 1.49
N GLN A 231 44.71 18.85 1.83
CA GLN A 231 45.01 19.33 3.20
C GLN A 231 43.84 19.33 4.21
N THR A 232 42.62 19.02 3.81
CA THR A 232 41.44 18.88 4.67
C THR A 232 41.28 17.45 5.17
N LYS A 233 42.17 17.00 6.08
CA LYS A 233 41.83 15.87 6.96
C LYS A 233 40.55 16.24 7.72
N ILE A 234 39.43 15.62 7.38
CA ILE A 234 38.21 15.74 8.19
C ILE A 234 38.44 14.91 9.45
N THR A 235 38.93 15.56 10.50
CA THR A 235 39.28 14.92 11.76
C THR A 235 38.07 14.21 12.37
N GLY A 236 38.22 12.93 12.72
CA GLY A 236 37.19 12.14 13.39
C GLY A 236 36.31 11.27 12.48
N LEU A 237 36.48 11.31 11.16
CA LEU A 237 35.79 10.41 10.23
C LEU A 237 36.74 9.34 9.66
N LYS A 238 36.20 8.15 9.38
CA LYS A 238 36.91 7.07 8.70
C LYS A 238 36.73 7.22 7.19
N HIS A 239 37.84 7.33 6.46
CA HIS A 239 37.81 7.51 5.01
C HIS A 239 37.68 6.15 4.29
N ILE A 240 36.73 6.07 3.36
CA ILE A 240 36.52 4.93 2.47
C ILE A 240 36.59 5.38 1.00
N SER A 241 36.93 4.46 0.11
CA SER A 241 36.93 4.64 -1.35
C SER A 241 36.54 3.33 -2.01
N LEU A 242 36.18 3.34 -3.30
CA LEU A 242 35.89 2.10 -4.03
C LEU A 242 37.06 1.11 -3.95
N THR A 243 38.28 1.62 -4.08
CA THR A 243 39.49 0.81 -3.96
C THR A 243 39.68 0.24 -2.56
N SER A 244 39.40 1.01 -1.50
CA SER A 244 39.55 0.52 -0.12
C SER A 244 38.48 -0.52 0.24
N LEU A 245 37.24 -0.35 -0.21
CA LEU A 245 36.16 -1.32 -0.04
C LEU A 245 36.49 -2.65 -0.75
N ARG A 246 36.99 -2.60 -1.99
CA ARG A 246 37.47 -3.80 -2.70
C ARG A 246 38.59 -4.51 -1.95
N LYS A 247 39.56 -3.77 -1.41
CA LYS A 247 40.67 -4.32 -0.59
C LYS A 247 40.17 -4.97 0.71
N GLN A 248 39.09 -4.46 1.29
CA GLN A 248 38.44 -5.06 2.48
C GLN A 248 37.64 -6.34 2.14
N GLY A 249 37.52 -6.71 0.86
CA GLY A 249 36.90 -7.96 0.42
C GLY A 249 35.45 -7.85 -0.01
N TYR A 250 34.88 -6.64 -0.06
CA TYR A 250 33.55 -6.40 -0.63
C TYR A 250 33.52 -6.76 -2.12
N LYS A 251 32.49 -7.51 -2.54
CA LYS A 251 32.36 -8.03 -3.91
C LYS A 251 31.26 -7.35 -4.72
N ALA A 252 30.38 -6.62 -4.07
CA ALA A 252 29.37 -5.77 -4.69
C ALA A 252 29.24 -4.49 -3.86
N ILE A 253 29.18 -3.35 -4.55
CA ILE A 253 29.10 -2.02 -3.95
C ILE A 253 27.90 -1.29 -4.52
N PHE A 254 27.07 -0.69 -3.66
CA PHE A 254 26.00 0.22 -4.06
C PHE A 254 26.28 1.64 -3.58
N LEU A 255 26.19 2.62 -4.48
CA LEU A 255 26.40 4.03 -4.20
C LEU A 255 25.04 4.73 -4.07
N GLY A 256 24.71 5.16 -2.84
CA GLY A 256 23.44 5.82 -2.50
C GLY A 256 23.64 7.03 -1.58
N LEU A 257 24.78 7.74 -1.72
CA LEU A 257 25.13 8.89 -0.88
C LEU A 257 24.43 10.22 -1.24
N GLY A 258 23.59 10.19 -2.29
CA GLY A 258 22.90 11.38 -2.80
C GLY A 258 23.85 12.46 -3.32
N LEU A 259 23.40 13.72 -3.24
CA LEU A 259 24.17 14.89 -3.65
C LEU A 259 24.53 15.74 -2.41
N PRO A 260 25.77 15.62 -1.89
CA PRO A 260 26.12 16.18 -0.58
C PRO A 260 26.40 17.69 -0.60
N ILE A 261 26.72 18.28 -1.76
CA ILE A 261 27.18 19.68 -1.85
C ILE A 261 26.04 20.58 -2.36
N PRO A 262 25.76 21.74 -1.73
CA PRO A 262 24.78 22.69 -2.24
C PRO A 262 25.29 23.39 -3.51
N LYS A 263 24.41 23.62 -4.48
CA LYS A 263 24.73 24.49 -5.63
C LYS A 263 24.88 25.94 -5.17
N GLN A 264 25.99 26.57 -5.52
CA GLN A 264 26.28 27.97 -5.19
C GLN A 264 26.52 28.80 -6.45
N ILE A 265 26.15 30.08 -6.38
CA ILE A 265 26.41 31.06 -7.44
C ILE A 265 27.43 32.09 -6.97
N LYS A 266 28.12 32.73 -7.92
CA LYS A 266 29.20 33.69 -7.64
C LYS A 266 28.77 34.85 -6.73
N VAL A 267 27.50 35.24 -6.79
CA VAL A 267 26.91 36.35 -6.01
C VAL A 267 27.09 36.19 -4.50
N PHE A 268 27.08 34.95 -4.00
CA PHE A 268 27.18 34.66 -2.56
C PHE A 268 28.53 34.11 -2.14
N LYS A 269 29.54 34.17 -3.01
CA LYS A 269 30.88 33.69 -2.70
C LYS A 269 31.47 34.48 -1.53
N GLY A 270 31.92 33.76 -0.49
CA GLY A 270 32.51 34.37 0.71
C GLY A 270 31.50 34.83 1.76
N LEU A 271 30.20 34.57 1.57
CA LEU A 271 29.19 34.79 2.60
C LEU A 271 28.88 33.48 3.33
N GLY A 272 28.66 33.56 4.64
CA GLY A 272 28.27 32.44 5.48
C GLY A 272 27.16 32.80 6.48
N PRO A 273 26.81 31.86 7.39
CA PRO A 273 25.79 32.07 8.42
C PRO A 273 26.04 33.32 9.28
N GLU A 274 27.32 33.67 9.49
CA GLU A 274 27.78 34.86 10.20
C GLU A 274 27.41 36.18 9.50
N ASN A 275 27.18 36.16 8.19
CA ASN A 275 26.69 37.31 7.42
C ASN A 275 25.15 37.32 7.26
N GLY A 276 24.47 36.27 7.74
CA GLY A 276 23.05 36.03 7.46
C GLY A 276 22.79 35.22 6.18
N TYR A 277 23.79 34.60 5.56
CA TYR A 277 23.62 33.74 4.39
C TYR A 277 23.65 32.26 4.76
N TYR A 278 22.69 31.50 4.25
CA TYR A 278 22.61 30.06 4.40
C TYR A 278 22.43 29.41 3.02
N THR A 279 22.94 28.20 2.87
CA THR A 279 22.41 27.27 1.87
C THR A 279 21.38 26.37 2.54
N SER A 280 20.51 25.71 1.77
CA SER A 280 19.57 24.73 2.30
C SER A 280 20.28 23.60 3.07
N LYS A 281 21.43 23.14 2.56
CA LYS A 281 22.33 22.15 3.19
C LYS A 281 22.99 22.62 4.49
N HIS A 282 22.88 23.91 4.85
CA HIS A 282 23.24 24.42 6.18
C HIS A 282 22.02 24.69 7.06
N PHE A 283 20.96 25.26 6.49
CA PHE A 283 19.81 25.73 7.24
C PHE A 283 18.91 24.57 7.71
N LEU A 284 18.49 23.70 6.79
CA LEU A 284 17.56 22.62 7.11
C LEU A 284 18.17 21.59 8.08
N PRO A 285 19.44 21.15 7.95
CA PRO A 285 20.06 20.28 8.95
C PRO A 285 20.09 20.88 10.34
N LYS A 286 20.36 22.18 10.49
CA LYS A 286 20.29 22.85 11.81
C LYS A 286 18.89 22.84 12.41
N VAL A 287 17.86 23.06 11.57
CA VAL A 287 16.47 22.95 12.03
C VAL A 287 16.15 21.51 12.42
N ALA A 288 16.54 20.53 11.61
CA ALA A 288 16.33 19.12 11.89
C ALA A 288 17.03 18.68 13.19
N GLU A 289 18.30 19.01 13.39
CA GLU A 289 19.05 18.70 14.62
C GLU A 289 18.39 19.27 15.88
N ALA A 290 17.77 20.44 15.79
CA ALA A 290 17.09 21.09 16.91
C ALA A 290 15.69 20.54 17.19
N THR A 291 15.08 19.81 16.24
CA THR A 291 13.65 19.45 16.29
C THR A 291 13.40 17.95 16.30
N LYS A 292 14.28 17.19 15.64
CA LYS A 292 14.20 15.75 15.49
C LYS A 292 14.99 15.07 16.60
N GLN A 293 14.25 14.45 17.51
CA GLN A 293 14.86 13.59 18.53
C GLN A 293 15.59 12.43 17.86
N GLY A 294 16.82 12.11 18.29
CA GLY A 294 17.62 11.01 17.74
C GLY A 294 18.72 11.43 16.76
N ILE A 295 18.64 12.61 16.13
CA ILE A 295 19.67 13.09 15.18
C ILE A 295 20.95 13.54 15.88
N CYS A 296 20.85 14.34 16.95
CA CYS A 296 21.96 14.70 17.84
C CYS A 296 21.71 14.09 19.22
N ARG A 297 22.70 13.42 19.81
CA ARG A 297 22.65 12.92 21.20
C ARG A 297 23.06 13.96 22.25
N CYS A 298 23.02 15.22 21.86
CA CYS A 298 23.66 16.34 22.54
C CYS A 298 22.67 16.91 23.57
N THR A 299 23.02 16.93 24.87
CA THR A 299 22.11 17.35 25.96
C THR A 299 22.59 18.61 26.68
N GLY A 300 21.67 19.31 27.35
CA GLY A 300 21.98 20.50 28.16
C GLY A 300 22.48 21.66 27.31
N ARG A 301 23.58 22.32 27.73
CA ARG A 301 24.17 23.49 27.04
C ARG A 301 24.69 23.21 25.62
N HIS A 302 24.81 21.93 25.23
CA HIS A 302 25.28 21.49 23.91
C HIS A 302 24.13 21.00 23.02
N ALA A 303 22.87 21.11 23.47
CA ALA A 303 21.71 20.76 22.67
C ALA A 303 21.61 21.72 21.46
N PRO A 304 21.29 21.22 20.25
CA PRO A 304 21.11 22.07 19.09
C PRO A 304 19.94 23.02 19.32
N THR A 305 20.14 24.30 19.02
CA THR A 305 19.10 25.32 19.11
C THR A 305 18.61 25.69 17.73
N LEU A 306 17.33 26.03 17.61
CA LEU A 306 16.77 26.58 16.38
C LEU A 306 17.57 27.83 15.94
N PRO A 307 17.77 28.03 14.62
CA PRO A 307 18.27 29.28 14.11
C PRO A 307 17.42 30.47 14.60
N ASP A 308 18.04 31.51 15.16
CA ASP A 308 17.30 32.69 15.61
C ASP A 308 17.00 33.63 14.43
N LEU A 309 15.77 33.52 13.92
CA LEU A 309 15.23 34.39 12.88
C LEU A 309 14.19 35.39 13.43
N LYS A 310 14.11 35.58 14.75
CA LYS A 310 13.12 36.44 15.38
C LYS A 310 13.20 37.86 14.83
N ASN A 311 12.07 38.38 14.36
CA ASN A 311 11.93 39.72 13.76
C ASN A 311 12.71 39.96 12.45
N LYS A 312 13.31 38.93 11.83
CA LYS A 312 14.11 39.06 10.59
C LYS A 312 13.26 38.90 9.32
N ASN A 313 13.62 39.63 8.27
CA ASN A 313 13.13 39.44 6.91
C ASN A 313 14.00 38.41 6.19
N VAL A 314 13.39 37.34 5.71
CA VAL A 314 14.08 36.21 5.09
C VAL A 314 13.76 36.16 3.59
N ILE A 315 14.79 36.05 2.75
CA ILE A 315 14.65 35.70 1.35
C ILE A 315 15.05 34.24 1.16
N VAL A 316 14.19 33.44 0.54
CA VAL A 316 14.52 32.08 0.10
C VAL A 316 14.62 32.08 -1.42
N LEU A 317 15.74 31.59 -1.96
CA LEU A 317 16.02 31.60 -3.40
C LEU A 317 15.84 30.20 -3.98
N GLY A 318 14.86 30.04 -4.86
CA GLY A 318 14.54 28.76 -5.49
C GLY A 318 13.03 28.51 -5.56
N ALA A 319 12.67 27.44 -6.26
CA ALA A 319 11.28 27.04 -6.44
C ALA A 319 11.08 25.51 -6.48
N GLY A 320 11.99 24.72 -5.90
CA GLY A 320 11.77 23.28 -5.68
C GLY A 320 11.32 23.02 -4.24
N ASP A 321 11.06 21.76 -3.91
CA ASP A 321 10.63 21.32 -2.57
C ASP A 321 11.53 21.88 -1.46
N THR A 322 12.85 21.83 -1.66
CA THR A 322 13.84 22.41 -0.74
C THR A 322 13.61 23.88 -0.43
N ALA A 323 13.15 24.68 -1.40
CA ALA A 323 12.88 26.11 -1.18
C ALA A 323 11.63 26.30 -0.30
N PHE A 324 10.58 25.51 -0.52
CA PHE A 324 9.37 25.60 0.29
C PHE A 324 9.58 25.05 1.70
N ASP A 325 10.38 24.00 1.87
CA ASP A 325 10.81 23.51 3.18
C ASP A 325 11.66 24.55 3.92
N CYS A 326 12.59 25.24 3.23
CA CYS A 326 13.35 26.34 3.82
C CYS A 326 12.44 27.49 4.26
N ALA A 327 11.46 27.86 3.43
CA ALA A 327 10.52 28.95 3.72
C ALA A 327 9.67 28.63 4.95
N THR A 328 9.00 27.48 4.95
CA THR A 328 8.12 27.05 6.05
C THR A 328 8.90 26.82 7.34
N SER A 329 10.12 26.26 7.27
CA SER A 329 11.02 26.11 8.43
C SER A 329 11.51 27.45 8.99
N ALA A 330 11.75 28.45 8.15
CA ALA A 330 12.12 29.79 8.60
C ALA A 330 11.01 30.48 9.40
N ILE A 331 9.73 30.20 9.10
CA ILE A 331 8.60 30.66 9.94
C ILE A 331 8.72 30.07 11.35
N ARG A 332 9.01 28.76 11.46
CA ARG A 332 9.18 28.08 12.75
C ARG A 332 10.38 28.61 13.54
N CYS A 333 11.35 29.21 12.86
CA CYS A 333 12.51 29.88 13.46
C CYS A 333 12.21 31.33 13.89
N GLY A 334 10.99 31.84 13.68
CA GLY A 334 10.56 33.17 14.12
C GLY A 334 10.71 34.29 13.08
N ALA A 335 10.97 33.95 11.81
CA ALA A 335 11.05 34.94 10.73
C ALA A 335 9.78 35.82 10.69
N LYS A 336 9.96 37.14 10.52
CA LYS A 336 8.88 38.13 10.47
C LYS A 336 8.17 38.16 9.11
N ARG A 337 8.94 38.01 8.04
CA ARG A 337 8.44 38.05 6.66
C ARG A 337 9.33 37.15 5.82
N ILE A 338 8.72 36.41 4.92
CA ILE A 338 9.43 35.50 4.03
C ILE A 338 9.06 35.84 2.59
N SER A 339 10.07 36.02 1.76
CA SER A 339 9.93 36.13 0.30
C SER A 339 10.62 34.94 -0.36
N VAL A 340 9.84 34.08 -1.00
CA VAL A 340 10.35 33.02 -1.88
C VAL A 340 10.50 33.61 -3.26
N VAL A 341 11.74 33.75 -3.71
CA VAL A 341 12.11 34.44 -4.95
C VAL A 341 12.66 33.43 -5.94
N PHE A 342 12.17 33.49 -7.18
CA PHE A 342 12.57 32.54 -8.22
C PHE A 342 12.63 33.21 -9.60
N ARG A 343 13.59 32.76 -10.41
CA ARG A 343 13.94 33.35 -11.71
C ARG A 343 12.98 33.05 -12.87
N LYS A 344 11.84 32.41 -12.60
CA LYS A 344 10.87 32.01 -13.61
C LYS A 344 9.45 32.37 -13.19
N GLY A 345 8.46 32.07 -14.02
CA GLY A 345 7.04 32.30 -13.74
C GLY A 345 6.38 31.14 -12.98
N PHE A 346 5.21 31.40 -12.39
CA PHE A 346 4.43 30.40 -11.63
C PHE A 346 4.04 29.15 -12.44
N THR A 347 3.90 29.26 -13.76
CA THR A 347 3.58 28.12 -14.64
C THR A 347 4.78 27.24 -14.96
N THR A 348 5.99 27.67 -14.56
CA THR A 348 7.27 27.08 -14.99
C THR A 348 8.16 26.65 -13.80
N ILE A 349 7.62 26.72 -12.58
CA ILE A 349 8.30 26.26 -11.36
C ILE A 349 8.07 24.76 -11.15
N ASN A 350 9.01 24.13 -10.45
CA ASN A 350 9.07 22.68 -10.27
C ASN A 350 8.42 22.10 -8.98
N PRO A 351 7.82 22.85 -8.03
CA PRO A 351 7.23 22.21 -6.86
C PRO A 351 5.87 21.63 -7.24
N VAL A 352 5.51 20.50 -6.65
CA VAL A 352 4.12 20.08 -6.75
C VAL A 352 3.20 21.07 -6.03
N PRO A 353 1.96 21.28 -6.51
CA PRO A 353 1.04 22.26 -5.95
C PRO A 353 0.84 22.12 -4.44
N GLU A 354 0.93 20.90 -3.90
CA GLU A 354 0.77 20.62 -2.47
C GLU A 354 1.88 21.24 -1.62
N GLU A 355 3.14 21.25 -2.09
CA GLU A 355 4.27 21.85 -1.38
C GLU A 355 4.18 23.38 -1.36
N MET A 356 3.87 23.96 -2.52
CA MET A 356 3.69 25.41 -2.65
C MET A 356 2.52 25.89 -1.80
N LYS A 357 1.44 25.12 -1.73
CA LYS A 357 0.22 25.46 -0.99
C LYS A 357 0.49 25.66 0.50
N LEU A 358 1.35 24.84 1.12
CA LEU A 358 1.69 25.01 2.54
C LEU A 358 2.32 26.38 2.80
N ALA A 359 3.35 26.75 2.04
CA ALA A 359 4.00 28.05 2.17
C ALA A 359 3.02 29.21 1.88
N TRP A 360 2.09 29.03 0.94
CA TRP A 360 1.09 30.04 0.60
C TRP A 360 0.05 30.25 1.72
N ILE A 361 -0.47 29.18 2.31
CA ILE A 361 -1.40 29.25 3.45
C ILE A 361 -0.73 29.94 4.64
N GLU A 362 0.57 29.69 4.83
CA GLU A 362 1.41 30.31 5.86
C GLU A 362 1.93 31.71 5.49
N LYS A 363 1.39 32.30 4.42
CA LYS A 363 1.60 33.71 4.03
C LYS A 363 3.03 34.05 3.59
N CYS A 364 3.78 33.07 3.06
CA CYS A 364 5.00 33.37 2.30
C CYS A 364 4.68 34.19 1.05
N GLU A 365 5.47 35.23 0.78
CA GLU A 365 5.35 36.00 -0.45
C GLU A 365 6.09 35.30 -1.58
N LEU A 366 5.39 35.00 -2.67
CA LEU A 366 5.97 34.37 -3.84
C LEU A 366 6.31 35.45 -4.88
N ARG A 367 7.57 35.56 -5.26
CA ARG A 367 8.09 36.61 -6.15
C ARG A 367 8.75 35.96 -7.39
N PRO A 368 8.00 35.81 -8.49
CA PRO A 368 8.50 35.24 -9.73
C PRO A 368 9.40 36.21 -10.49
N PHE A 369 10.04 35.72 -11.56
CA PHE A 369 10.77 36.50 -12.56
C PHE A 369 11.95 37.34 -12.01
N LEU A 370 12.62 36.85 -10.96
CA LEU A 370 13.73 37.57 -10.33
C LEU A 370 14.96 36.67 -10.16
N GLU A 371 16.10 37.12 -10.70
CA GLU A 371 17.40 36.47 -10.54
C GLU A 371 18.35 37.34 -9.69
N PRO A 372 19.01 36.78 -8.65
CA PRO A 372 19.88 37.56 -7.78
C PRO A 372 21.11 38.08 -8.53
N LYS A 373 21.34 39.39 -8.47
CA LYS A 373 22.47 40.09 -9.08
C LYS A 373 23.57 40.39 -8.06
N ARG A 374 23.20 40.90 -6.88
CA ARG A 374 24.17 41.34 -5.86
C ARG A 374 23.60 41.26 -4.44
N ALA A 375 24.42 40.77 -3.51
CA ALA A 375 24.13 40.88 -2.08
C ALA A 375 24.69 42.20 -1.52
N ILE A 376 23.85 42.96 -0.82
CA ILE A 376 24.22 44.25 -0.22
C ILE A 376 24.37 44.04 1.29
N CYS A 377 25.60 44.20 1.77
CA CYS A 377 25.92 44.06 3.18
C CYS A 377 26.20 45.43 3.83
N THR A 378 26.07 45.51 5.16
CA THR A 378 26.41 46.69 5.95
C THR A 378 27.91 47.02 5.84
N LEU A 379 28.25 48.30 5.93
CA LEU A 379 29.64 48.73 5.98
C LEU A 379 30.30 48.25 7.29
N GLN A 380 31.54 47.80 7.19
CA GLN A 380 32.35 47.42 8.36
C GLN A 380 32.69 48.72 9.12
N SER A 381 32.11 48.90 10.30
CA SER A 381 32.43 50.04 11.16
C SER A 381 33.80 49.79 11.80
N GLY A 382 34.74 50.74 11.68
CA GLY A 382 36.15 50.56 12.02
C GLY A 382 36.50 50.21 13.47
N ASP A 383 35.51 50.08 14.37
CA ASP A 383 35.68 49.78 15.80
C ASP A 383 35.04 48.45 16.25
N ASP A 384 34.25 47.77 15.40
CA ASP A 384 33.55 46.54 15.79
C ASP A 384 33.99 45.38 14.89
N ASN A 385 34.60 44.34 15.47
CA ASN A 385 35.19 43.19 14.76
C ASN A 385 34.12 42.24 14.19
N ARG A 386 32.90 42.74 13.91
CA ARG A 386 31.75 41.97 13.44
C ARG A 386 31.76 41.84 11.91
N PRO A 387 31.40 40.67 11.38
CA PRO A 387 31.30 40.47 9.93
C PRO A 387 30.17 41.33 9.36
N PRO A 388 30.31 41.81 8.10
CA PRO A 388 29.27 42.60 7.43
C PRO A 388 27.98 41.77 7.30
N GLN A 389 26.84 42.38 7.62
CA GLN A 389 25.53 41.70 7.66
C GLN A 389 24.76 42.01 6.37
N ILE A 390 24.06 41.02 5.81
CA ILE A 390 23.15 41.26 4.69
C ILE A 390 22.03 42.21 5.14
N HIS A 391 21.76 43.21 4.31
CA HIS A 391 20.66 44.17 4.51
C HIS A 391 19.67 44.21 3.34
N ALA A 392 20.11 43.84 2.14
CA ALA A 392 19.24 43.73 0.97
C ALA A 392 19.86 42.83 -0.12
N ILE A 393 19.02 42.26 -0.98
CA ILE A 393 19.45 41.62 -2.23
C ILE A 393 18.89 42.42 -3.41
N GLU A 394 19.75 42.66 -4.39
CA GLU A 394 19.42 43.29 -5.66
C GLU A 394 19.24 42.21 -6.73
N PHE A 395 18.11 42.26 -7.44
CA PHE A 395 17.70 41.30 -8.46
C PHE A 395 17.58 41.99 -9.82
N VAL A 396 17.75 41.20 -10.88
CA VAL A 396 17.34 41.56 -12.25
C VAL A 396 16.02 40.88 -12.59
N HIS A 397 15.18 41.57 -13.37
CA HIS A 397 14.00 40.94 -13.95
C HIS A 397 14.41 39.92 -15.01
N THR A 398 13.63 38.85 -15.12
CA THR A 398 13.81 37.79 -16.12
C THR A 398 12.52 37.55 -16.88
N GLU A 399 12.58 37.29 -18.17
CA GLU A 399 11.41 36.89 -18.96
C GLU A 399 11.70 35.66 -19.81
N GLN A 400 10.63 35.00 -20.26
CA GLN A 400 10.73 33.94 -21.25
C GLN A 400 10.45 34.54 -22.63
N LEU A 401 11.40 34.36 -23.55
CA LEU A 401 11.28 34.78 -24.94
C LEU A 401 10.35 33.82 -25.71
N GLU A 402 9.90 34.23 -26.90
CA GLU A 402 8.99 33.43 -27.75
C GLU A 402 9.58 32.06 -28.14
N ASP A 403 10.91 31.95 -28.21
CA ASP A 403 11.64 30.71 -28.49
C ASP A 403 11.78 29.79 -27.26
N GLY A 404 11.25 30.19 -26.12
CA GLY A 404 11.28 29.46 -24.86
C GLY A 404 12.55 29.67 -24.02
N THR A 405 13.55 30.42 -24.53
CA THR A 405 14.76 30.78 -23.78
C THR A 405 14.48 31.86 -22.74
N TRP A 406 15.37 31.99 -21.77
CA TRP A 406 15.23 32.95 -20.67
C TRP A 406 16.24 34.08 -20.82
N SER A 407 15.75 35.31 -20.84
CA SER A 407 16.56 36.53 -20.88
C SER A 407 16.56 37.25 -19.53
N GLN A 408 17.62 38.01 -19.28
CA GLN A 408 17.75 38.91 -18.14
C GLN A 408 17.63 40.36 -18.64
N HIS A 409 17.04 41.23 -17.81
CA HIS A 409 16.92 42.67 -18.06
C HIS A 409 17.74 43.44 -17.03
N PRO A 410 19.04 43.69 -17.29
CA PRO A 410 19.95 44.32 -16.32
C PRO A 410 19.54 45.74 -15.90
N GLU A 411 18.72 46.41 -16.71
CA GLU A 411 18.13 47.73 -16.50
C GLU A 411 16.93 47.72 -15.54
N GLN A 412 16.26 46.57 -15.40
CA GLN A 412 15.10 46.40 -14.52
C GLN A 412 15.54 45.79 -13.18
N LEU A 413 15.97 46.66 -12.27
CA LEU A 413 16.47 46.26 -10.96
C LEU A 413 15.40 46.31 -9.88
N VAL A 414 15.33 45.24 -9.08
CA VAL A 414 14.47 45.17 -7.90
C VAL A 414 15.35 44.96 -6.67
N ARG A 415 15.25 45.85 -5.69
CA ARG A 415 15.91 45.68 -4.39
C ARG A 415 14.90 45.21 -3.34
N ILE A 416 15.21 44.11 -2.68
CA ILE A 416 14.39 43.56 -1.59
C ILE A 416 15.21 43.58 -0.31
N GLN A 417 14.69 44.23 0.74
CA GLN A 417 15.30 44.23 2.07
C GLN A 417 15.25 42.82 2.68
N ALA A 418 16.36 42.40 3.26
CA ALA A 418 16.49 41.09 3.89
C ALA A 418 17.62 41.12 4.92
N ASP A 419 17.39 40.47 6.05
CA ASP A 419 18.41 40.24 7.08
C ASP A 419 19.04 38.85 6.91
N VAL A 420 18.29 37.91 6.30
CA VAL A 420 18.73 36.54 6.08
C VAL A 420 18.38 36.08 4.67
N VAL A 421 19.31 35.36 4.04
CA VAL A 421 19.14 34.78 2.70
C VAL A 421 19.43 33.30 2.75
N ILE A 422 18.50 32.48 2.26
CA ILE A 422 18.62 31.03 2.18
C ILE A 422 18.60 30.63 0.71
N SER A 423 19.70 30.09 0.20
CA SER A 423 19.77 29.56 -1.17
C SER A 423 19.37 28.09 -1.23
N ALA A 424 18.41 27.79 -2.10
CA ALA A 424 17.84 26.46 -2.31
C ALA A 424 17.86 26.10 -3.81
N PHE A 425 19.03 26.25 -4.45
CA PHE A 425 19.24 25.99 -5.87
C PHE A 425 19.42 24.50 -6.22
N GLY A 426 19.27 23.61 -5.24
CA GLY A 426 19.55 22.19 -5.34
C GLY A 426 20.96 21.82 -4.89
N ALA A 427 21.34 20.58 -5.18
CA ALA A 427 22.61 20.00 -4.78
C ALA A 427 23.36 19.39 -5.98
N GLU A 428 24.64 19.12 -5.79
CA GLU A 428 25.55 18.58 -6.81
C GLU A 428 26.65 17.71 -6.18
N LEU A 429 27.46 17.10 -7.05
CA LEU A 429 28.67 16.38 -6.68
C LEU A 429 29.89 17.13 -7.24
N SER A 430 30.48 18.00 -6.43
CA SER A 430 31.64 18.82 -6.83
C SER A 430 32.84 18.71 -5.88
N ASP A 431 32.73 17.91 -4.81
CA ASP A 431 33.84 17.67 -3.87
C ASP A 431 34.94 16.82 -4.54
N PRO A 432 36.16 17.37 -4.75
CA PRO A 432 37.26 16.65 -5.40
C PRO A 432 37.68 15.37 -4.67
N ASP A 433 37.57 15.34 -3.33
CA ASP A 433 37.96 14.18 -2.54
C ASP A 433 36.99 13.02 -2.71
N VAL A 434 35.70 13.33 -2.85
CA VAL A 434 34.65 12.36 -3.15
C VAL A 434 34.81 11.83 -4.58
N ILE A 435 35.04 12.72 -5.56
CA ILE A 435 35.26 12.36 -6.97
C ILE A 435 36.46 11.40 -7.09
N ARG A 436 37.58 11.70 -6.43
CA ARG A 436 38.75 10.80 -6.41
C ARG A 436 38.45 9.46 -5.74
N ALA A 437 37.64 9.44 -4.69
CA ALA A 437 37.25 8.20 -4.02
C ALA A 437 36.38 7.26 -4.88
N LEU A 438 35.78 7.79 -5.96
CA LEU A 438 35.01 7.04 -6.95
C LEU A 438 35.88 6.43 -8.06
N ILE A 439 37.18 6.72 -8.16
CA ILE A 439 38.04 6.11 -9.18
C ILE A 439 38.06 4.57 -9.02
N PRO A 440 37.92 3.78 -10.11
CA PRO A 440 38.03 4.16 -11.53
C PRO A 440 36.67 4.38 -12.26
N LEU A 441 35.60 4.69 -11.55
CA LEU A 441 34.27 4.90 -12.12
C LEU A 441 34.27 6.01 -13.20
N ARG A 442 33.66 5.74 -14.35
CA ARG A 442 33.37 6.77 -15.37
C ARG A 442 32.25 7.68 -14.90
N LEU A 443 32.49 8.99 -15.00
CA LEU A 443 31.55 10.06 -14.65
C LEU A 443 31.21 10.85 -15.91
N ARG A 444 29.96 11.35 -15.97
CA ARG A 444 29.49 12.29 -16.99
C ARG A 444 30.06 13.68 -16.76
N GLU A 445 29.81 14.61 -17.68
CA GLU A 445 30.24 16.02 -17.58
C GLU A 445 29.78 16.73 -16.31
N ASN A 446 28.64 16.31 -15.73
CA ASN A 446 28.12 16.84 -14.48
C ASN A 446 28.65 16.12 -13.22
N ASN A 447 29.75 15.37 -13.35
CA ASN A 447 30.38 14.54 -12.32
C ASN A 447 29.50 13.39 -11.77
N LEU A 448 28.32 13.14 -12.32
CA LEU A 448 27.50 12.01 -11.90
C LEU A 448 27.94 10.72 -12.58
N PRO A 449 27.82 9.55 -11.92
CA PRO A 449 28.13 8.26 -12.53
C PRO A 449 27.42 8.01 -13.86
N GLU A 450 28.13 7.40 -14.81
CA GLU A 450 27.51 6.78 -15.98
C GLU A 450 26.78 5.50 -15.56
N LEU A 451 25.51 5.35 -15.97
CA LEU A 451 24.64 4.27 -15.52
C LEU A 451 23.84 3.66 -16.67
N ASP A 452 23.66 2.34 -16.61
CA ASP A 452 22.60 1.64 -17.31
C ASP A 452 21.29 1.79 -16.52
N LEU A 453 20.29 2.42 -17.14
CA LEU A 453 19.02 2.78 -16.48
C LEU A 453 18.10 1.58 -16.23
N HIS A 454 18.35 0.45 -16.90
CA HIS A 454 17.62 -0.77 -16.64
C HIS A 454 18.21 -1.52 -15.44
N THR A 455 19.54 -1.55 -15.36
CA THR A 455 20.24 -2.38 -14.35
C THR A 455 20.76 -1.62 -13.14
N MET A 456 20.75 -0.28 -13.19
CA MET A 456 21.37 0.63 -12.23
C MET A 456 22.88 0.42 -12.05
N ARG A 457 23.50 -0.31 -12.98
CA ARG A 457 24.92 -0.65 -12.95
C ARG A 457 25.75 0.48 -13.54
N THR A 458 26.93 0.67 -12.97
CA THR A 458 27.89 1.66 -13.44
C THR A 458 28.80 1.09 -14.53
N SER A 459 29.81 1.87 -14.93
CA SER A 459 30.93 1.39 -15.76
C SER A 459 31.74 0.26 -15.11
N GLU A 460 31.70 0.13 -13.78
CA GLU A 460 32.41 -0.92 -13.05
C GLU A 460 31.48 -2.12 -12.76
N PRO A 461 31.93 -3.36 -13.03
CA PRO A 461 31.05 -4.52 -13.00
C PRO A 461 30.52 -4.90 -11.61
N ASP A 462 31.22 -4.49 -10.56
CA ASP A 462 30.89 -4.74 -9.15
C ASP A 462 30.23 -3.52 -8.47
N VAL A 463 29.92 -2.45 -9.21
CA VAL A 463 29.38 -1.20 -8.65
C VAL A 463 28.06 -0.79 -9.29
N TRP A 464 27.07 -0.52 -8.44
CA TRP A 464 25.75 0.02 -8.78
C TRP A 464 25.52 1.36 -8.10
N CYS A 465 24.55 2.14 -8.58
CA CYS A 465 24.24 3.47 -8.05
C CYS A 465 22.74 3.76 -8.16
N GLY A 466 22.20 4.52 -7.21
CA GLY A 466 20.79 4.91 -7.21
C GLY A 466 20.49 6.12 -6.33
N GLY A 467 19.25 6.60 -6.38
CA GLY A 467 18.83 7.84 -5.71
C GLY A 467 19.34 9.08 -6.43
N ASP A 468 19.43 10.22 -5.74
CA ASP A 468 19.82 11.50 -6.36
C ASP A 468 21.16 11.44 -7.12
N LEU A 469 22.06 10.53 -6.71
CA LEU A 469 23.35 10.32 -7.36
C LEU A 469 23.20 9.77 -8.80
N SER A 470 22.08 9.12 -9.13
CA SER A 470 21.78 8.70 -10.50
C SER A 470 21.57 9.88 -11.44
N GLY A 471 21.16 11.03 -10.91
CA GLY A 471 20.79 12.23 -11.65
C GLY A 471 19.42 12.17 -12.32
N LEU A 472 18.66 11.09 -12.10
CA LEU A 472 17.32 10.90 -12.66
C LEU A 472 16.23 10.97 -11.60
N SER A 473 16.52 10.42 -10.42
CA SER A 473 15.58 10.37 -9.30
C SER A 473 15.59 11.70 -8.56
N HIS A 474 14.39 12.23 -8.29
CA HIS A 474 14.21 13.49 -7.56
C HIS A 474 13.30 13.34 -6.34
N THR A 475 12.66 12.18 -6.19
CA THR A 475 11.76 11.89 -5.08
C THR A 475 12.26 10.70 -4.24
N THR A 476 11.79 10.64 -2.99
CA THR A 476 12.11 9.52 -2.08
C THR A 476 11.70 8.16 -2.67
N VAL A 477 10.56 8.10 -3.38
CA VAL A 477 10.03 6.85 -3.94
C VAL A 477 10.79 6.38 -5.18
N GLU A 478 11.29 7.30 -6.01
CA GLU A 478 12.17 6.95 -7.13
C GLU A 478 13.52 6.47 -6.62
N ALA A 479 14.09 7.15 -5.61
CA ALA A 479 15.32 6.69 -4.97
C ALA A 479 15.17 5.28 -4.37
N ALA A 480 14.04 5.00 -3.72
CA ALA A 480 13.73 3.65 -3.25
C ALA A 480 13.60 2.65 -4.41
N ASN A 481 13.02 3.05 -5.54
CA ASN A 481 12.92 2.19 -6.72
C ASN A 481 14.28 1.89 -7.36
N ASP A 482 15.18 2.88 -7.45
CA ASP A 482 16.56 2.66 -7.91
C ASP A 482 17.25 1.59 -7.07
N GLY A 483 17.08 1.65 -5.74
CA GLY A 483 17.58 0.62 -4.82
C GLY A 483 16.95 -0.76 -5.06
N LYS A 484 15.65 -0.82 -5.34
CA LYS A 484 14.91 -2.06 -5.67
C LYS A 484 15.45 -2.70 -6.95
N LEU A 485 15.62 -1.91 -8.01
CA LEU A 485 16.16 -2.36 -9.29
C LEU A 485 17.62 -2.82 -9.14
N ALA A 486 18.46 -2.02 -8.47
CA ALA A 486 19.85 -2.36 -8.21
C ALA A 486 19.98 -3.69 -7.44
N ALA A 487 19.19 -3.89 -6.38
CA ALA A 487 19.23 -5.12 -5.58
C ALA A 487 19.00 -6.39 -6.43
N TRP A 488 18.04 -6.34 -7.36
CA TRP A 488 17.78 -7.46 -8.27
C TRP A 488 18.97 -7.73 -9.19
N HIS A 489 19.54 -6.71 -9.82
CA HIS A 489 20.65 -6.89 -10.75
C HIS A 489 21.97 -7.21 -10.06
N MET A 490 22.20 -6.71 -8.85
CA MET A 490 23.26 -7.14 -7.95
C MET A 490 23.13 -8.63 -7.63
N HIS A 491 21.93 -9.08 -7.27
CA HIS A 491 21.66 -10.50 -7.04
C HIS A 491 21.96 -11.34 -8.29
N GLN A 492 21.44 -10.95 -9.46
CA GLN A 492 21.70 -11.67 -10.71
C GLN A 492 23.20 -11.77 -11.03
N ALA A 493 23.97 -10.68 -10.85
CA ALA A 493 25.40 -10.66 -11.12
C ALA A 493 26.17 -11.59 -10.18
N MET A 494 25.87 -11.56 -8.88
CA MET A 494 26.51 -12.44 -7.89
C MET A 494 26.19 -13.92 -8.13
N GLN A 495 24.95 -14.26 -8.49
CA GLN A 495 24.55 -15.63 -8.79
C GLN A 495 25.23 -16.16 -10.06
N LYS A 496 25.28 -15.36 -11.15
CA LYS A 496 25.92 -15.77 -12.42
C LYS A 496 27.42 -16.05 -12.27
N ASN A 497 28.11 -15.30 -11.41
CA ASN A 497 29.54 -15.47 -11.15
C ASN A 497 29.85 -16.72 -10.28
N SER A 498 28.84 -17.42 -9.78
CA SER A 498 28.99 -18.69 -9.06
C SER A 498 28.76 -19.90 -10.00
N THR A 499 29.78 -20.73 -10.25
CA THR A 499 29.69 -21.96 -11.07
C THR A 499 29.88 -23.22 -10.21
N PRO A 500 29.34 -24.42 -10.55
CA PRO A 500 28.16 -24.77 -11.34
C PRO A 500 27.16 -25.60 -10.50
N VAL A 501 26.46 -25.03 -9.51
CA VAL A 501 25.26 -25.69 -8.93
C VAL A 501 24.03 -25.46 -9.82
N HIS A 502 24.07 -24.43 -10.69
CA HIS A 502 23.02 -24.12 -11.66
C HIS A 502 22.81 -25.18 -12.76
N LYS A 503 23.74 -26.14 -12.97
CA LYS A 503 23.48 -27.29 -13.86
C LYS A 503 22.73 -28.45 -13.19
N ARG A 504 22.69 -28.53 -11.84
CA ARG A 504 21.94 -29.57 -11.12
C ARG A 504 20.52 -29.13 -10.73
N LEU A 505 20.25 -27.83 -10.72
CA LEU A 505 18.91 -27.25 -10.55
C LEU A 505 18.29 -26.96 -11.93
N GLY A 506 18.11 -28.01 -12.73
CA GLY A 506 17.56 -27.90 -14.10
C GLY A 506 16.15 -27.31 -14.13
N ALA A 507 15.85 -26.54 -15.19
CA ALA A 507 14.56 -26.12 -15.77
C ALA A 507 13.45 -25.51 -14.86
N ARG A 508 13.38 -25.83 -13.56
CA ARG A 508 12.40 -25.27 -12.61
C ARG A 508 12.79 -23.91 -12.06
N TYR A 509 14.08 -23.54 -12.11
CA TYR A 509 14.51 -22.21 -11.67
C TYR A 509 14.12 -21.10 -12.65
N GLN A 510 13.69 -21.42 -13.88
CA GLN A 510 13.33 -20.42 -14.90
C GLN A 510 11.87 -19.94 -14.84
N ALA A 511 10.96 -20.69 -14.21
CA ALA A 511 9.55 -20.30 -14.11
C ALA A 511 9.24 -19.42 -12.88
N ASP A 512 10.01 -19.56 -11.79
CA ASP A 512 9.91 -18.75 -10.55
C ASP A 512 10.88 -17.53 -10.55
N ALA A 513 11.59 -17.30 -11.66
CA ALA A 513 12.88 -16.62 -11.67
C ALA A 513 12.86 -15.09 -11.58
N HIS A 514 11.72 -14.43 -11.38
CA HIS A 514 11.59 -12.96 -11.56
C HIS A 514 10.93 -12.23 -10.38
N THR A 515 10.73 -12.88 -9.24
CA THR A 515 9.97 -12.29 -8.13
C THR A 515 10.88 -11.90 -6.98
N MET A 516 10.93 -10.60 -6.70
CA MET A 516 11.51 -10.08 -5.46
C MET A 516 10.71 -10.64 -4.27
N PRO A 517 11.37 -11.09 -3.19
CA PRO A 517 10.66 -11.58 -2.02
C PRO A 517 9.82 -10.48 -1.36
N VAL A 518 8.70 -10.91 -0.78
CA VAL A 518 7.75 -10.01 -0.12
C VAL A 518 8.24 -9.57 1.26
N PHE A 519 7.58 -8.56 1.83
CA PHE A 519 7.76 -8.20 3.23
C PHE A 519 7.10 -9.28 4.12
N THR A 520 7.87 -9.89 5.03
CA THR A 520 7.40 -10.98 5.88
C THR A 520 7.53 -10.62 7.36
N THR A 521 6.55 -11.00 8.17
CA THR A 521 6.52 -10.80 9.62
C THR A 521 6.09 -12.10 10.33
N PRO A 522 6.18 -12.17 11.67
CA PRO A 522 5.66 -13.33 12.42
C PRO A 522 4.15 -13.59 12.24
N ILE A 523 3.35 -12.59 11.85
CA ILE A 523 1.91 -12.78 11.57
C ILE A 523 1.72 -13.73 10.38
N ASP A 524 2.61 -13.72 9.39
CA ASP A 524 2.52 -14.61 8.23
C ASP A 524 2.67 -16.10 8.56
N LEU A 525 3.17 -16.40 9.77
CA LEU A 525 3.40 -17.76 10.25
C LEU A 525 2.22 -18.29 11.08
N VAL A 526 1.19 -17.47 11.31
CA VAL A 526 -0.01 -17.88 12.04
C VAL A 526 -0.75 -18.96 11.24
N ASP A 527 -0.95 -20.12 11.87
CA ASP A 527 -1.75 -21.19 11.29
C ASP A 527 -3.23 -20.82 11.37
N ILE A 528 -3.84 -20.63 10.20
CA ILE A 528 -5.27 -20.34 10.05
C ILE A 528 -6.04 -21.55 9.49
N SER A 529 -5.42 -22.74 9.45
CA SER A 529 -6.10 -23.97 9.04
C SER A 529 -7.14 -24.42 10.07
N ILE A 530 -8.13 -25.18 9.59
CA ILE A 530 -9.21 -25.69 10.44
C ILE A 530 -9.71 -27.05 9.94
N GLU A 531 -10.12 -27.90 10.86
CA GLU A 531 -10.76 -29.18 10.55
C GLU A 531 -12.29 -29.08 10.79
N ILE A 532 -13.09 -29.45 9.78
CA ILE A 532 -14.55 -29.43 9.85
C ILE A 532 -15.08 -30.77 9.33
N CYS A 533 -15.82 -31.52 10.14
CA CYS A 533 -16.34 -32.85 9.80
C CYS A 533 -15.27 -33.81 9.27
N GLY A 534 -14.05 -33.78 9.82
CA GLY A 534 -12.92 -34.60 9.39
C GLY A 534 -12.21 -34.13 8.10
N LEU A 535 -12.67 -33.03 7.49
CA LEU A 535 -12.03 -32.40 6.33
C LEU A 535 -11.09 -31.30 6.80
N LYS A 536 -9.86 -31.29 6.26
CA LYS A 536 -8.84 -30.28 6.59
C LYS A 536 -8.88 -29.14 5.59
N PHE A 537 -9.22 -27.95 6.06
CA PHE A 537 -9.24 -26.71 5.30
C PHE A 537 -7.96 -25.92 5.57
N MET A 538 -7.32 -25.43 4.52
CA MET A 538 -6.09 -24.62 4.68
C MET A 538 -6.36 -23.24 5.29
N ASN A 539 -7.57 -22.73 5.13
CA ASN A 539 -8.11 -21.54 5.77
C ASN A 539 -9.64 -21.64 5.80
N PRO A 540 -10.35 -20.89 6.68
CA PRO A 540 -11.78 -21.05 6.86
C PRO A 540 -12.62 -20.37 5.76
N PHE A 541 -12.03 -19.77 4.73
CA PHE A 541 -12.74 -18.94 3.75
C PHE A 541 -13.02 -19.71 2.45
N GLY A 542 -14.27 -19.68 2.00
CA GLY A 542 -14.71 -20.34 0.77
C GLY A 542 -15.57 -19.50 -0.15
N ALA A 543 -15.46 -19.76 -1.46
CA ALA A 543 -16.25 -19.08 -2.49
C ALA A 543 -17.58 -19.81 -2.75
N SER A 544 -18.69 -19.07 -2.93
CA SER A 544 -20.02 -19.64 -3.19
C SER A 544 -20.91 -18.68 -4.00
N ALA A 545 -21.82 -19.26 -4.80
CA ALA A 545 -22.85 -18.58 -5.61
C ALA A 545 -22.29 -17.97 -6.93
N PRO A 546 -22.64 -16.75 -7.43
CA PRO A 546 -22.11 -16.33 -8.73
C PRO A 546 -20.58 -16.31 -8.94
N PRO A 547 -19.74 -16.15 -7.90
CA PRO A 547 -18.30 -16.39 -8.00
C PRO A 547 -17.92 -17.84 -8.36
N THR A 548 -18.87 -18.78 -8.29
CA THR A 548 -18.71 -20.19 -8.66
C THR A 548 -19.68 -20.60 -9.77
N THR A 549 -20.06 -19.66 -10.66
CA THR A 549 -20.92 -19.92 -11.83
C THR A 549 -20.33 -20.96 -12.79
N SER A 550 -19.00 -21.10 -12.84
CA SER A 550 -18.30 -22.08 -13.67
C SER A 550 -17.04 -22.60 -12.97
N ALA A 551 -16.61 -23.80 -13.35
CA ALA A 551 -15.41 -24.44 -12.79
C ALA A 551 -14.12 -23.62 -13.02
N PRO A 552 -13.89 -22.96 -14.17
CA PRO A 552 -12.73 -22.08 -14.33
C PRO A 552 -12.69 -20.88 -13.36
N MET A 553 -13.83 -20.49 -12.78
CA MET A 553 -13.85 -19.46 -11.73
C MET A 553 -13.38 -20.03 -10.39
N ILE A 554 -13.80 -21.26 -10.05
CA ILE A 554 -13.34 -21.98 -8.86
C ILE A 554 -11.83 -22.24 -8.96
N TRP A 555 -11.36 -22.67 -10.13
CA TRP A 555 -9.93 -22.87 -10.41
C TRP A 555 -9.11 -21.63 -10.04
N ARG A 556 -9.47 -20.46 -10.61
CA ARG A 556 -8.78 -19.19 -10.31
C ARG A 556 -8.92 -18.76 -8.85
N ALA A 557 -10.01 -19.13 -8.17
CA ALA A 557 -10.15 -18.89 -6.74
C ALA A 557 -9.15 -19.74 -5.94
N PHE A 558 -8.94 -21.00 -6.30
CA PHE A 558 -7.92 -21.83 -5.67
C PHE A 558 -6.50 -21.31 -5.95
N GLU A 559 -6.19 -20.89 -7.18
CA GLU A 559 -4.92 -20.22 -7.50
C GLU A 559 -4.70 -18.94 -6.67
N ALA A 560 -5.78 -18.23 -6.32
CA ALA A 560 -5.71 -17.05 -5.47
C ALA A 560 -5.54 -17.36 -3.97
N GLY A 561 -5.80 -18.60 -3.54
CA GLY A 561 -5.61 -19.08 -2.15
C GLY A 561 -6.88 -19.32 -1.33
N TRP A 562 -8.07 -19.39 -1.95
CA TRP A 562 -9.31 -19.73 -1.23
C TRP A 562 -9.23 -21.16 -0.65
N GLY A 563 -9.57 -21.36 0.62
CA GLY A 563 -9.46 -22.67 1.28
C GLY A 563 -10.44 -23.71 0.74
N PHE A 564 -11.63 -23.28 0.31
CA PHE A 564 -12.63 -24.16 -0.29
C PHE A 564 -13.56 -23.45 -1.28
N ALA A 565 -14.34 -24.21 -2.03
CA ALA A 565 -15.38 -23.67 -2.89
C ALA A 565 -16.63 -24.55 -2.91
N VAL A 566 -17.77 -23.90 -3.06
CA VAL A 566 -19.07 -24.56 -3.24
C VAL A 566 -19.50 -24.37 -4.69
N THR A 567 -19.81 -25.46 -5.38
CA THR A 567 -20.33 -25.37 -6.75
C THR A 567 -21.63 -24.57 -6.79
N LYS A 568 -21.94 -23.93 -7.92
CA LYS A 568 -23.29 -23.43 -8.13
C LYS A 568 -24.24 -24.64 -8.07
N SER A 569 -25.29 -24.53 -7.26
CA SER A 569 -26.25 -25.63 -7.07
C SER A 569 -26.71 -26.18 -8.41
N PHE A 570 -26.69 -27.49 -8.60
CA PHE A 570 -27.16 -28.15 -9.82
C PHE A 570 -28.13 -29.29 -9.48
N GLY A 571 -28.97 -29.65 -10.44
CA GLY A 571 -29.95 -30.73 -10.31
C GLY A 571 -29.84 -31.70 -11.50
N LEU A 572 -30.77 -32.65 -11.55
CA LEU A 572 -30.88 -33.60 -12.66
C LEU A 572 -31.29 -32.87 -13.95
N ASP A 573 -31.05 -33.49 -15.09
CA ASP A 573 -31.37 -32.90 -16.39
C ASP A 573 -32.87 -32.61 -16.55
N LYS A 574 -33.74 -33.41 -15.91
CA LYS A 574 -35.19 -33.17 -15.85
C LYS A 574 -35.57 -31.88 -15.09
N ASP A 575 -34.69 -31.40 -14.22
CA ASP A 575 -34.88 -30.20 -13.40
C ASP A 575 -34.11 -29.00 -13.95
N GLN A 576 -33.64 -29.07 -15.20
CA GLN A 576 -32.93 -27.98 -15.85
C GLN A 576 -33.75 -26.68 -15.83
N VAL A 577 -33.04 -25.57 -15.59
CA VAL A 577 -33.62 -24.24 -15.48
C VAL A 577 -33.04 -23.30 -16.53
N THR A 578 -33.78 -22.23 -16.81
CA THR A 578 -33.32 -21.11 -17.64
C THR A 578 -33.46 -19.83 -16.83
N ASN A 579 -32.37 -19.08 -16.68
CA ASN A 579 -32.40 -17.80 -15.98
C ASN A 579 -33.06 -16.71 -16.82
N VAL A 580 -33.66 -15.73 -16.13
CA VAL A 580 -34.15 -14.50 -16.75
C VAL A 580 -33.09 -13.38 -16.71
N SER A 581 -33.31 -12.29 -17.43
CA SER A 581 -32.47 -11.09 -17.38
C SER A 581 -33.33 -9.82 -17.51
N PRO A 582 -33.00 -8.73 -16.78
CA PRO A 582 -31.97 -8.60 -15.72
C PRO A 582 -32.35 -9.35 -14.43
N ARG A 583 -31.36 -9.88 -13.69
CA ARG A 583 -31.61 -10.77 -12.53
C ARG A 583 -30.80 -10.52 -11.26
N ILE A 584 -29.74 -9.70 -11.31
CA ILE A 584 -28.94 -9.30 -10.16
C ILE A 584 -28.88 -7.78 -10.17
N VAL A 585 -29.29 -7.14 -9.08
CA VAL A 585 -29.38 -5.67 -9.00
C VAL A 585 -28.80 -5.17 -7.69
N ARG A 586 -28.21 -3.97 -7.71
CA ARG A 586 -27.94 -3.22 -6.49
C ARG A 586 -29.24 -2.84 -5.79
N THR A 587 -29.15 -2.54 -4.51
CA THR A 587 -30.29 -2.16 -3.67
C THR A 587 -30.13 -0.74 -3.15
N GLN A 588 -31.23 -0.12 -2.74
CA GLN A 588 -31.23 1.22 -2.15
C GLN A 588 -31.01 1.21 -0.62
N VAL A 589 -30.58 0.08 -0.03
CA VAL A 589 -30.36 -0.05 1.43
C VAL A 589 -29.38 1.00 1.96
N SER A 590 -28.40 1.40 1.14
CA SER A 590 -27.43 2.47 1.46
C SER A 590 -27.69 3.77 0.69
N GLY A 591 -28.94 4.03 0.30
CA GLY A 591 -29.33 5.20 -0.48
C GLY A 591 -28.70 5.24 -1.87
N ASN A 592 -28.45 6.45 -2.40
CA ASN A 592 -27.94 6.71 -3.75
C ASN A 592 -26.40 6.60 -3.86
N LEU A 593 -25.80 5.67 -3.12
CA LEU A 593 -24.36 5.37 -3.22
C LEU A 593 -24.10 4.32 -4.30
N TYR A 594 -23.39 4.71 -5.36
CA TYR A 594 -23.02 3.85 -6.49
C TYR A 594 -21.55 3.42 -6.43
N GLY A 595 -21.18 2.41 -7.20
CA GLY A 595 -19.81 1.91 -7.28
C GLY A 595 -19.45 0.96 -6.13
N PRO A 596 -18.26 1.09 -5.51
CA PRO A 596 -17.77 0.15 -4.51
C PRO A 596 -18.68 0.11 -3.27
N GLU A 597 -18.46 -0.90 -2.41
CA GLU A 597 -19.11 -0.99 -1.10
C GLU A 597 -20.65 -0.99 -1.08
N GLN A 598 -21.31 -1.43 -2.17
CA GLN A 598 -22.76 -1.64 -2.20
C GLN A 598 -23.19 -2.43 -0.97
N ALA A 599 -24.16 -2.00 -0.16
CA ALA A 599 -24.52 -2.69 1.10
C ALA A 599 -25.23 -4.04 0.87
N ALA A 600 -25.99 -4.16 -0.21
CA ALA A 600 -26.68 -5.38 -0.56
C ALA A 600 -26.95 -5.48 -2.06
N PHE A 601 -27.15 -6.72 -2.51
CA PHE A 601 -27.67 -7.06 -3.83
C PHE A 601 -28.93 -7.91 -3.68
N MET A 602 -29.89 -7.72 -4.58
CA MET A 602 -31.00 -8.64 -4.75
C MET A 602 -30.77 -9.46 -6.01
N ASN A 603 -31.12 -10.74 -5.94
CA ASN A 603 -31.10 -11.63 -7.09
C ASN A 603 -32.40 -12.44 -7.23
N ILE A 604 -32.82 -12.65 -8.47
CA ILE A 604 -33.86 -13.61 -8.88
C ILE A 604 -33.24 -14.72 -9.76
N GLU A 605 -32.00 -15.10 -9.44
CA GLU A 605 -31.20 -16.09 -10.18
C GLU A 605 -31.39 -17.51 -9.64
N LEU A 606 -31.78 -18.44 -10.50
CA LEU A 606 -32.09 -19.84 -10.17
C LEU A 606 -30.82 -20.67 -9.84
N ILE A 607 -30.96 -21.99 -9.84
CA ILE A 607 -29.81 -22.93 -9.80
C ILE A 607 -28.97 -22.81 -11.09
N SER A 608 -27.91 -23.61 -11.21
CA SER A 608 -27.04 -23.61 -12.38
C SER A 608 -27.80 -23.96 -13.65
N GLU A 609 -27.55 -23.23 -14.74
CA GLU A 609 -27.99 -23.62 -16.09
C GLU A 609 -27.11 -24.72 -16.69
N LYS A 610 -25.98 -25.05 -16.05
CA LYS A 610 -25.08 -26.12 -16.45
C LYS A 610 -25.53 -27.45 -15.83
N THR A 611 -25.42 -28.51 -16.62
CA THR A 611 -25.90 -29.86 -16.27
C THR A 611 -25.12 -30.50 -15.12
N ALA A 612 -25.69 -31.53 -14.51
CA ALA A 612 -25.00 -32.34 -13.51
C ALA A 612 -23.72 -32.97 -14.08
N ALA A 613 -23.74 -33.43 -15.34
CA ALA A 613 -22.58 -33.99 -16.01
C ALA A 613 -21.40 -32.99 -16.11
N TYR A 614 -21.69 -31.72 -16.44
CA TYR A 614 -20.67 -30.66 -16.43
C TYR A 614 -20.01 -30.52 -15.06
N TRP A 615 -20.82 -30.43 -14.01
CA TRP A 615 -20.30 -30.22 -12.66
C TRP A 615 -19.54 -31.42 -12.13
N CYS A 616 -20.04 -32.65 -12.37
CA CYS A 616 -19.34 -33.86 -11.93
C CYS A 616 -17.98 -34.00 -12.62
N ASN A 617 -17.89 -33.73 -13.93
CA ASN A 617 -16.60 -33.74 -14.63
C ASN A 617 -15.68 -32.61 -14.14
N SER A 618 -16.23 -31.43 -13.90
CA SER A 618 -15.47 -30.29 -13.36
C SER A 618 -14.91 -30.55 -11.96
N ILE A 619 -15.67 -31.22 -11.08
CA ILE A 619 -15.21 -31.58 -9.73
C ILE A 619 -14.03 -32.55 -9.83
N LYS A 620 -14.09 -33.55 -10.73
CA LYS A 620 -12.97 -34.48 -10.97
C LYS A 620 -11.70 -33.73 -11.36
N GLU A 621 -11.81 -32.77 -12.28
CA GLU A 621 -10.68 -31.92 -12.70
C GLU A 621 -10.15 -31.07 -11.55
N LEU A 622 -11.02 -30.36 -10.84
CA LEU A 622 -10.64 -29.52 -9.70
C LEU A 622 -9.94 -30.32 -8.61
N LYS A 623 -10.40 -31.54 -8.30
CA LYS A 623 -9.78 -32.38 -7.27
C LYS A 623 -8.48 -33.03 -7.74
N ARG A 624 -8.33 -33.33 -9.02
CA ARG A 624 -7.05 -33.76 -9.61
C ARG A 624 -6.00 -32.66 -9.46
N ASP A 625 -6.36 -31.43 -9.81
CA ASP A 625 -5.40 -30.33 -9.92
C ASP A 625 -5.18 -29.61 -8.56
N PHE A 626 -6.17 -29.65 -7.67
CA PHE A 626 -6.15 -29.05 -6.33
C PHE A 626 -6.55 -30.05 -5.23
N PRO A 627 -5.78 -31.13 -5.01
CA PRO A 627 -6.17 -32.21 -4.09
C PRO A 627 -6.35 -31.75 -2.63
N LYS A 628 -5.61 -30.71 -2.20
CA LYS A 628 -5.68 -30.12 -0.86
C LYS A 628 -6.83 -29.13 -0.66
N HIS A 629 -7.45 -28.65 -1.73
CA HIS A 629 -8.55 -27.70 -1.64
C HIS A 629 -9.86 -28.45 -1.50
N ILE A 630 -10.74 -27.97 -0.63
CA ILE A 630 -12.04 -28.62 -0.39
C ILE A 630 -13.04 -28.18 -1.47
N VAL A 631 -13.67 -29.14 -2.14
CA VAL A 631 -14.75 -28.91 -3.12
C VAL A 631 -16.04 -29.49 -2.57
N ILE A 632 -17.01 -28.62 -2.31
CA ILE A 632 -18.34 -28.99 -1.81
C ILE A 632 -19.34 -28.92 -2.98
N ALA A 633 -19.96 -30.05 -3.31
CA ALA A 633 -20.97 -30.10 -4.37
C ALA A 633 -22.33 -29.65 -3.82
N SER A 634 -22.83 -28.50 -4.29
CA SER A 634 -24.18 -28.06 -3.96
C SER A 634 -25.18 -28.70 -4.91
N ILE A 635 -26.17 -29.41 -4.37
CA ILE A 635 -27.21 -30.10 -5.16
C ILE A 635 -28.63 -29.75 -4.70
N MET A 636 -29.58 -29.91 -5.62
CA MET A 636 -31.01 -29.70 -5.35
C MET A 636 -31.86 -30.62 -6.23
N ALA A 637 -32.88 -31.24 -5.63
CA ALA A 637 -33.87 -32.08 -6.31
C ALA A 637 -35.29 -31.82 -5.77
N ALA A 638 -36.28 -32.40 -6.46
CA ALA A 638 -37.67 -32.54 -5.98
C ALA A 638 -37.72 -33.29 -4.64
N TYR A 639 -38.86 -33.22 -3.95
CA TYR A 639 -39.11 -34.02 -2.74
C TYR A 639 -39.42 -35.49 -3.11
N LEU A 640 -38.43 -36.15 -3.72
CA LEU A 640 -38.46 -37.53 -4.18
C LEU A 640 -37.14 -38.18 -3.75
N ARG A 641 -37.22 -39.29 -3.03
CA ARG A 641 -36.05 -39.95 -2.45
C ARG A 641 -35.06 -40.37 -3.54
N GLU A 642 -35.59 -40.90 -4.64
CA GLU A 642 -34.84 -41.43 -5.77
C GLU A 642 -33.97 -40.35 -6.40
N ASP A 643 -34.51 -39.13 -6.59
CA ASP A 643 -33.81 -38.02 -7.21
C ASP A 643 -32.62 -37.52 -6.37
N TRP A 644 -32.81 -37.43 -5.05
CA TRP A 644 -31.73 -37.07 -4.14
C TRP A 644 -30.63 -38.13 -4.12
N GLN A 645 -31.00 -39.41 -4.14
CA GLN A 645 -30.04 -40.51 -4.13
C GLN A 645 -29.27 -40.61 -5.46
N GLU A 646 -29.94 -40.40 -6.60
CA GLU A 646 -29.31 -40.36 -7.92
C GLU A 646 -28.26 -39.24 -8.01
N LEU A 647 -28.61 -38.02 -7.59
CA LEU A 647 -27.64 -36.91 -7.56
C LEU A 647 -26.46 -37.19 -6.63
N CYS A 648 -26.71 -37.83 -5.49
CA CYS A 648 -25.64 -38.20 -4.56
C CYS A 648 -24.66 -39.17 -5.19
N ASP A 649 -25.13 -40.16 -5.95
CA ASP A 649 -24.27 -41.12 -6.64
C ASP A 649 -23.37 -40.42 -7.66
N MET A 650 -23.95 -39.54 -8.49
CA MET A 650 -23.17 -38.75 -9.46
C MET A 650 -22.09 -37.91 -8.77
N VAL A 651 -22.41 -37.30 -7.63
CA VAL A 651 -21.48 -36.48 -6.85
C VAL A 651 -20.40 -37.31 -6.18
N LEU A 652 -20.73 -38.48 -5.63
CA LEU A 652 -19.74 -39.39 -5.04
C LEU A 652 -18.72 -39.84 -6.08
N ASP A 653 -19.19 -40.22 -7.27
CA ASP A 653 -18.33 -40.61 -8.39
C ASP A 653 -17.47 -39.45 -8.93
N SER A 654 -17.87 -38.20 -8.69
CA SER A 654 -17.09 -37.02 -9.06
C SER A 654 -15.88 -36.78 -8.17
N GLY A 655 -15.83 -37.38 -6.98
CA GLY A 655 -14.74 -37.18 -6.02
C GLY A 655 -14.90 -35.94 -5.14
N ALA A 656 -16.10 -35.36 -5.04
CA ALA A 656 -16.37 -34.25 -4.12
C ALA A 656 -15.99 -34.60 -2.67
N ASP A 657 -15.52 -33.60 -1.92
CA ASP A 657 -15.13 -33.80 -0.52
C ASP A 657 -16.34 -33.81 0.42
N ALA A 658 -17.38 -33.06 0.08
CA ALA A 658 -18.65 -32.99 0.81
C ALA A 658 -19.82 -32.61 -0.11
N ILE A 659 -21.03 -32.77 0.42
CA ILE A 659 -22.28 -32.41 -0.26
C ILE A 659 -22.97 -31.28 0.51
N GLU A 660 -23.48 -30.28 -0.20
CA GLU A 660 -24.35 -29.25 0.36
C GLU A 660 -25.77 -29.37 -0.22
N LEU A 661 -26.76 -29.61 0.63
CA LEU A 661 -28.16 -29.73 0.25
C LEU A 661 -28.79 -28.35 0.19
N ASN A 662 -29.13 -27.87 -1.01
CA ASN A 662 -29.78 -26.57 -1.14
C ASN A 662 -31.29 -26.68 -0.91
N LEU A 663 -31.69 -26.54 0.35
CA LEU A 663 -33.10 -26.56 0.78
C LEU A 663 -33.72 -25.15 0.83
N SER A 664 -33.10 -24.16 0.19
CA SER A 664 -33.28 -22.78 0.63
C SER A 664 -33.49 -21.74 -0.45
N CYS A 665 -33.48 -22.11 -1.74
CA CYS A 665 -33.68 -21.16 -2.82
C CYS A 665 -35.07 -20.50 -2.71
N PRO A 666 -35.17 -19.16 -2.51
CA PRO A 666 -36.43 -18.52 -2.12
C PRO A 666 -37.41 -18.28 -3.27
N HIS A 667 -36.95 -18.39 -4.51
CA HIS A 667 -37.69 -18.01 -5.72
C HIS A 667 -37.56 -19.07 -6.83
N GLY A 668 -38.51 -19.03 -7.78
CA GLY A 668 -38.48 -19.78 -9.05
C GLY A 668 -38.65 -21.31 -9.00
N MET A 669 -38.72 -21.93 -7.81
CA MET A 669 -38.84 -23.39 -7.68
C MET A 669 -39.90 -23.86 -6.67
N ARG A 670 -40.63 -22.94 -6.02
CA ARG A 670 -41.68 -23.28 -5.04
C ARG A 670 -42.83 -24.06 -5.68
N GLU A 671 -43.21 -23.69 -6.90
CA GLU A 671 -44.28 -24.32 -7.67
C GLU A 671 -43.97 -25.80 -7.99
N ARG A 672 -42.68 -26.18 -7.94
CA ARG A 672 -42.20 -27.56 -8.13
C ARG A 672 -41.89 -28.29 -6.83
N GLY A 673 -42.24 -27.71 -5.67
CA GLY A 673 -42.01 -28.30 -4.35
C GLY A 673 -40.54 -28.35 -3.90
N MET A 674 -39.64 -27.58 -4.52
CA MET A 674 -38.19 -27.60 -4.25
C MET A 674 -37.71 -26.36 -3.49
N GLY A 675 -36.47 -26.42 -3.01
CA GLY A 675 -35.79 -25.28 -2.39
C GLY A 675 -36.53 -24.83 -1.14
N LEU A 676 -36.90 -23.54 -1.07
CA LEU A 676 -37.56 -22.95 0.10
C LEU A 676 -38.85 -23.68 0.53
N ALA A 677 -39.57 -24.31 -0.40
CA ALA A 677 -40.74 -25.12 -0.06
C ALA A 677 -40.40 -26.29 0.88
N CYS A 678 -39.23 -26.93 0.67
CA CYS A 678 -38.72 -27.98 1.56
C CYS A 678 -38.12 -27.38 2.84
N GLY A 679 -37.27 -26.35 2.73
CA GLY A 679 -36.52 -25.80 3.87
C GLY A 679 -37.34 -25.07 4.95
N GLN A 680 -38.63 -24.84 4.71
CA GLN A 680 -39.55 -24.29 5.72
C GLN A 680 -40.31 -25.38 6.49
N ASN A 681 -40.22 -26.65 6.07
CA ASN A 681 -40.92 -27.77 6.69
C ASN A 681 -39.92 -28.70 7.39
N PRO A 682 -39.92 -28.77 8.74
CA PRO A 682 -38.98 -29.61 9.49
C PRO A 682 -39.01 -31.08 9.05
N LYS A 683 -40.19 -31.63 8.77
CA LYS A 683 -40.31 -33.03 8.34
C LYS A 683 -39.60 -33.29 7.02
N MET A 684 -39.81 -32.41 6.03
CA MET A 684 -39.17 -32.57 4.72
C MET A 684 -37.65 -32.42 4.82
N VAL A 685 -37.16 -31.51 5.68
CA VAL A 685 -35.72 -31.34 5.92
C VAL A 685 -35.11 -32.58 6.57
N HIS A 686 -35.77 -33.14 7.59
CA HIS A 686 -35.37 -34.38 8.21
C HIS A 686 -35.31 -35.53 7.20
N ASP A 687 -36.40 -35.73 6.43
CA ASP A 687 -36.52 -36.83 5.48
C ASP A 687 -35.45 -36.74 4.39
N ILE A 688 -35.21 -35.56 3.81
CA ILE A 688 -34.16 -35.37 2.80
C ILE A 688 -32.78 -35.65 3.39
N CYS A 689 -32.47 -35.13 4.58
CA CYS A 689 -31.17 -35.37 5.22
C CYS A 689 -30.97 -36.87 5.46
N SER A 690 -32.01 -37.58 5.94
CA SER A 690 -31.97 -39.02 6.17
C SER A 690 -31.78 -39.80 4.87
N TRP A 691 -32.52 -39.47 3.80
CA TRP A 691 -32.39 -40.12 2.50
C TRP A 691 -30.99 -40.00 1.91
N VAL A 692 -30.40 -38.80 2.02
CA VAL A 692 -29.04 -38.53 1.56
C VAL A 692 -28.04 -39.24 2.45
N LYS A 693 -28.18 -39.18 3.77
CA LYS A 693 -27.22 -39.79 4.70
C LYS A 693 -27.20 -41.32 4.62
N ASP A 694 -28.37 -41.93 4.38
CA ASP A 694 -28.50 -43.36 4.10
C ASP A 694 -27.63 -43.80 2.92
N ARG A 695 -27.54 -42.94 1.89
CA ARG A 695 -26.76 -43.19 0.67
C ARG A 695 -25.29 -42.76 0.81
N VAL A 696 -25.05 -41.63 1.46
CA VAL A 696 -23.74 -40.95 1.56
C VAL A 696 -23.16 -41.13 2.95
N LYS A 697 -22.67 -42.34 3.23
CA LYS A 697 -22.07 -42.68 4.54
C LYS A 697 -20.62 -42.22 4.69
N SER A 698 -19.91 -42.08 3.57
CA SER A 698 -18.46 -41.85 3.54
C SER A 698 -18.05 -40.38 3.48
N LYS A 699 -18.99 -39.46 3.26
CA LYS A 699 -18.72 -38.03 3.06
C LYS A 699 -19.61 -37.17 3.96
N PRO A 700 -19.13 -36.00 4.41
CA PRO A 700 -19.95 -35.04 5.13
C PRO A 700 -21.07 -34.45 4.26
N VAL A 701 -22.24 -34.27 4.88
CA VAL A 701 -23.43 -33.68 4.27
C VAL A 701 -23.85 -32.45 5.07
N PHE A 702 -23.91 -31.30 4.41
CA PHE A 702 -24.33 -30.02 5.00
C PHE A 702 -25.71 -29.61 4.49
N ALA A 703 -26.66 -29.36 5.40
CA ALA A 703 -27.96 -28.80 5.00
C ALA A 703 -27.89 -27.26 4.96
N LYS A 704 -28.09 -26.66 3.79
CA LYS A 704 -28.14 -25.20 3.64
C LYS A 704 -29.54 -24.71 3.96
N LEU A 705 -29.67 -23.91 5.03
CA LEU A 705 -30.96 -23.47 5.57
C LEU A 705 -31.34 -22.04 5.18
N THR A 706 -32.64 -21.81 5.15
CA THR A 706 -33.25 -20.55 4.76
C THR A 706 -33.50 -19.70 6.01
N PRO A 707 -33.24 -18.39 5.97
CA PRO A 707 -33.61 -17.51 7.08
C PRO A 707 -35.10 -17.15 7.08
N ASN A 708 -35.84 -17.56 6.05
CA ASN A 708 -37.24 -17.18 5.85
C ASN A 708 -38.17 -18.14 6.61
N VAL A 709 -37.91 -18.35 7.90
CA VAL A 709 -38.66 -19.23 8.81
C VAL A 709 -38.87 -18.53 10.13
N THR A 710 -39.91 -18.92 10.86
CA THR A 710 -40.20 -18.35 12.19
C THR A 710 -39.12 -18.70 13.20
N ASP A 711 -38.73 -19.97 13.25
CA ASP A 711 -37.63 -20.46 14.08
C ASP A 711 -36.70 -21.36 13.28
N ILE A 712 -35.49 -20.87 13.03
CA ILE A 712 -34.47 -21.63 12.29
C ILE A 712 -33.90 -22.77 13.12
N VAL A 713 -33.97 -22.71 14.47
CA VAL A 713 -33.48 -23.78 15.35
C VAL A 713 -34.30 -25.04 15.14
N THR A 714 -35.62 -24.94 14.99
CA THR A 714 -36.48 -26.07 14.68
C THR A 714 -36.05 -26.78 13.38
N ILE A 715 -35.73 -26.02 12.33
CA ILE A 715 -35.25 -26.59 11.05
C ILE A 715 -33.85 -27.20 11.20
N ALA A 716 -32.97 -26.53 11.94
CA ALA A 716 -31.63 -27.03 12.23
C ALA A 716 -31.64 -28.36 13.00
N ARG A 717 -32.54 -28.51 13.98
CA ARG A 717 -32.74 -29.78 14.69
C ARG A 717 -33.22 -30.87 13.76
N ALA A 718 -34.18 -30.57 12.89
CA ALA A 718 -34.65 -31.56 11.92
C ALA A 718 -33.53 -32.05 10.97
N ALA A 719 -32.67 -31.14 10.49
CA ALA A 719 -31.51 -31.53 9.68
C ALA A 719 -30.50 -32.39 10.47
N HIS A 720 -30.21 -31.99 11.71
CA HIS A 720 -29.35 -32.73 12.63
C HIS A 720 -29.89 -34.14 12.90
N ASP A 721 -31.17 -34.24 13.26
CA ASP A 721 -31.84 -35.50 13.62
C ASP A 721 -31.98 -36.41 12.39
N GLY A 722 -32.09 -35.83 11.19
CA GLY A 722 -32.01 -36.53 9.91
C GLY A 722 -30.58 -36.99 9.54
N GLY A 723 -29.57 -36.71 10.36
CA GLY A 723 -28.21 -37.21 10.19
C GLY A 723 -27.28 -36.35 9.35
N ALA A 724 -27.62 -35.08 9.09
CA ALA A 724 -26.66 -34.15 8.49
C ALA A 724 -25.42 -33.99 9.39
N ASP A 725 -24.23 -33.87 8.80
CA ASP A 725 -22.96 -33.70 9.53
C ASP A 725 -22.69 -32.24 9.91
N GLY A 726 -23.44 -31.31 9.33
CA GLY A 726 -23.38 -29.89 9.63
C GLY A 726 -24.42 -29.07 8.87
N LEU A 727 -24.35 -27.75 9.01
CA LEU A 727 -25.28 -26.81 8.39
C LEU A 727 -24.55 -25.72 7.61
N THR A 728 -25.20 -25.20 6.57
CA THR A 728 -24.83 -23.90 5.99
C THR A 728 -25.88 -22.85 6.35
N LEU A 729 -25.48 -21.82 7.08
CA LEU A 729 -26.37 -20.79 7.64
C LEU A 729 -25.93 -19.39 7.22
N ILE A 730 -26.67 -18.62 6.44
CA ILE A 730 -28.03 -18.79 5.93
C ILE A 730 -28.08 -18.48 4.42
N ASN A 731 -29.08 -18.98 3.72
CA ASN A 731 -29.35 -18.48 2.35
C ASN A 731 -29.90 -17.03 2.38
N THR A 732 -30.24 -16.49 1.22
CA THR A 732 -30.72 -15.11 1.07
C THR A 732 -32.07 -14.86 1.74
N VAL A 733 -32.28 -13.62 2.20
CA VAL A 733 -33.54 -13.16 2.80
C VAL A 733 -34.51 -12.74 1.69
N SER A 734 -35.75 -13.19 1.74
CA SER A 734 -36.77 -12.83 0.73
C SER A 734 -37.07 -11.32 0.77
N SER A 735 -37.04 -10.65 -0.38
CA SER A 735 -37.18 -9.19 -0.45
C SER A 735 -37.70 -8.69 -1.81
N VAL A 736 -38.24 -7.47 -1.81
CA VAL A 736 -38.41 -6.61 -2.98
C VAL A 736 -37.63 -5.33 -2.69
N VAL A 737 -36.80 -4.86 -3.63
CA VAL A 737 -35.79 -3.82 -3.32
C VAL A 737 -36.02 -2.44 -3.94
N ASP A 738 -36.82 -2.33 -5.00
CA ASP A 738 -37.05 -1.04 -5.65
C ASP A 738 -38.38 -1.02 -6.43
N ILE A 739 -39.26 -0.11 -6.04
CA ILE A 739 -40.48 0.27 -6.77
C ILE A 739 -40.33 1.76 -7.05
N ARG A 740 -40.22 2.11 -8.33
CA ARG A 740 -39.97 3.48 -8.79
C ARG A 740 -41.24 4.33 -8.70
N GLY A 741 -41.08 5.66 -8.73
CA GLY A 741 -42.20 6.61 -8.66
C GLY A 741 -43.24 6.49 -9.78
N ASN A 742 -42.91 5.81 -10.89
CA ASN A 742 -43.86 5.49 -11.97
C ASN A 742 -44.50 4.09 -11.81
N ALA A 743 -44.48 3.52 -10.60
CA ALA A 743 -44.98 2.19 -10.26
C ALA A 743 -44.29 1.00 -10.97
N THR A 744 -43.13 1.21 -11.62
CA THR A 744 -42.33 0.11 -12.17
C THR A 744 -41.40 -0.49 -11.12
N ILE A 745 -41.27 -1.81 -11.10
CA ILE A 745 -40.40 -2.57 -10.17
C ILE A 745 -39.05 -2.88 -10.82
N TRP A 746 -37.95 -2.86 -10.07
CA TRP A 746 -36.61 -3.23 -10.56
C TRP A 746 -36.02 -4.41 -9.75
N PRO A 747 -35.51 -5.48 -10.41
CA PRO A 747 -35.36 -5.69 -11.85
C PRO A 747 -36.69 -5.91 -12.54
N THR A 748 -36.74 -5.53 -13.82
CA THR A 748 -37.93 -5.64 -14.66
C THR A 748 -37.71 -6.61 -15.82
N ILE A 749 -38.61 -7.58 -15.99
CA ILE A 749 -38.48 -8.66 -16.99
C ILE A 749 -39.50 -8.51 -18.12
N GLY A 750 -38.98 -8.56 -19.36
CA GLY A 750 -39.78 -8.62 -20.57
C GLY A 750 -40.65 -7.38 -20.84
N LYS A 751 -41.40 -7.40 -21.94
CA LYS A 751 -42.26 -6.27 -22.37
C LYS A 751 -43.39 -5.96 -21.39
N ALA A 752 -43.88 -6.97 -20.67
CA ALA A 752 -44.92 -6.82 -19.66
C ALA A 752 -44.39 -6.25 -18.33
N MET A 753 -43.10 -5.91 -18.26
CA MET A 753 -42.45 -5.26 -17.13
C MET A 753 -42.69 -5.96 -15.77
N ARG A 754 -42.65 -7.30 -15.78
CA ARG A 754 -42.96 -8.12 -14.59
C ARG A 754 -41.73 -8.29 -13.69
N SER A 755 -41.96 -8.64 -12.43
CA SER A 755 -40.90 -9.05 -11.50
C SER A 755 -41.45 -10.01 -10.45
N THR A 756 -40.58 -10.47 -9.55
CA THR A 756 -40.92 -11.35 -8.43
C THR A 756 -40.06 -10.99 -7.22
N SER A 757 -40.43 -11.49 -6.03
CA SER A 757 -39.57 -11.38 -4.85
C SER A 757 -38.25 -12.10 -5.08
N GLY A 758 -37.15 -11.42 -4.80
CA GLY A 758 -35.79 -11.97 -4.91
C GLY A 758 -35.17 -12.28 -3.56
N GLY A 759 -33.95 -12.81 -3.61
CA GLY A 759 -33.10 -13.00 -2.44
C GLY A 759 -32.17 -11.82 -2.21
N LEU A 760 -32.33 -11.13 -1.07
CA LEU A 760 -31.40 -10.14 -0.54
C LEU A 760 -30.15 -10.83 0.00
N SER A 761 -28.99 -10.29 -0.38
CA SER A 761 -27.69 -10.76 0.07
C SER A 761 -26.80 -9.59 0.46
N GLY A 762 -25.84 -9.84 1.33
CA GLY A 762 -24.80 -8.87 1.68
C GLY A 762 -24.74 -8.47 3.14
N SER A 763 -24.01 -7.39 3.41
CA SER A 763 -23.83 -6.88 4.77
C SER A 763 -25.16 -6.47 5.41
N ALA A 764 -26.15 -6.07 4.60
CA ALA A 764 -27.51 -5.79 5.08
C ALA A 764 -28.19 -6.99 5.79
N ILE A 765 -27.85 -8.23 5.41
CA ILE A 765 -28.41 -9.43 6.06
C ILE A 765 -27.47 -10.03 7.12
N ARG A 766 -26.29 -9.44 7.36
CA ARG A 766 -25.32 -9.96 8.33
C ARG A 766 -25.91 -10.09 9.74
N PRO A 767 -26.68 -9.12 10.28
CA PRO A 767 -27.26 -9.27 11.62
C PRO A 767 -28.20 -10.48 11.73
N LEU A 768 -28.95 -10.78 10.66
CA LEU A 768 -29.85 -11.94 10.61
C LEU A 768 -29.06 -13.25 10.56
N ALA A 769 -27.98 -13.29 9.77
CA ALA A 769 -27.09 -14.44 9.70
C ALA A 769 -26.37 -14.70 11.03
N LEU A 770 -25.85 -13.67 11.69
CA LEU A 770 -25.20 -13.79 13.01
C LEU A 770 -26.18 -14.29 14.08
N LYS A 771 -27.43 -13.79 14.08
CA LYS A 771 -28.49 -14.30 14.96
C LYS A 771 -28.76 -15.78 14.70
N ALA A 772 -28.90 -16.17 13.43
CA ALA A 772 -29.16 -17.57 13.07
C ALA A 772 -28.03 -18.50 13.52
N VAL A 773 -26.78 -18.16 13.20
CA VAL A 773 -25.59 -18.93 13.58
C VAL A 773 -25.50 -19.07 15.10
N SER A 774 -25.60 -17.96 15.83
CA SER A 774 -25.52 -17.98 17.30
C SER A 774 -26.67 -18.73 17.97
N SER A 775 -27.89 -18.65 17.42
CA SER A 775 -29.04 -19.37 17.98
C SER A 775 -28.90 -20.87 17.78
N VAL A 776 -28.47 -21.31 16.59
CA VAL A 776 -28.28 -22.73 16.30
C VAL A 776 -27.09 -23.31 17.06
N ALA A 777 -25.95 -22.60 17.10
CA ALA A 777 -24.77 -23.04 17.84
C ALA A 777 -25.06 -23.22 19.35
N LYS A 778 -25.93 -22.38 19.93
CA LYS A 778 -26.40 -22.55 21.33
C LYS A 778 -27.35 -23.72 21.49
N ALA A 779 -28.24 -23.95 20.53
CA ALA A 779 -29.26 -24.97 20.62
C ALA A 779 -28.73 -26.39 20.34
N ILE A 780 -27.69 -26.52 19.51
CA ILE A 780 -27.04 -27.77 19.13
C ILE A 780 -25.52 -27.61 19.27
N PRO A 781 -24.98 -27.61 20.50
CA PRO A 781 -23.56 -27.36 20.74
C PRO A 781 -22.65 -28.35 20.01
N GLY A 782 -21.59 -27.84 19.39
CA GLY A 782 -20.61 -28.66 18.65
C GLY A 782 -21.05 -29.07 17.24
N PHE A 783 -22.28 -28.75 16.82
CA PHE A 783 -22.74 -29.05 15.47
C PHE A 783 -22.07 -28.12 14.44
N PRO A 784 -21.33 -28.64 13.44
CA PRO A 784 -20.57 -27.82 12.51
C PRO A 784 -21.44 -26.85 11.68
N ILE A 785 -21.00 -25.59 11.59
CA ILE A 785 -21.69 -24.54 10.84
C ILE A 785 -20.75 -23.89 9.81
N LEU A 786 -21.16 -23.91 8.55
CA LEU A 786 -20.62 -23.08 7.48
C LEU A 786 -21.44 -21.79 7.38
N ALA A 787 -20.92 -20.69 7.92
CA ALA A 787 -21.61 -19.42 7.93
C ALA A 787 -21.59 -18.73 6.56
N THR A 788 -22.69 -18.07 6.22
CA THR A 788 -22.81 -17.20 5.05
C THR A 788 -23.88 -16.13 5.26
N GLY A 789 -23.60 -14.92 4.80
CA GLY A 789 -24.48 -13.77 5.04
C GLY A 789 -23.69 -12.51 5.37
N GLY A 790 -23.19 -11.82 4.35
CA GLY A 790 -22.54 -10.52 4.54
C GLY A 790 -21.11 -10.56 5.09
N ILE A 791 -20.42 -11.69 5.04
CA ILE A 791 -18.98 -11.78 5.28
C ILE A 791 -18.25 -11.04 4.15
N SER A 792 -17.38 -10.09 4.50
CA SER A 792 -16.65 -9.26 3.54
C SER A 792 -15.21 -8.92 3.96
N SER A 793 -14.79 -9.35 5.14
CA SER A 793 -13.48 -9.06 5.74
C SER A 793 -13.14 -10.13 6.77
N ALA A 794 -11.86 -10.23 7.16
CA ALA A 794 -11.42 -11.03 8.30
C ALA A 794 -12.18 -10.72 9.58
N GLU A 795 -12.35 -9.44 9.92
CA GLU A 795 -13.11 -9.01 11.09
C GLU A 795 -14.55 -9.55 11.07
N SER A 796 -15.25 -9.39 9.95
CA SER A 796 -16.61 -9.94 9.83
C SER A 796 -16.63 -11.47 9.84
N GLY A 797 -15.59 -12.14 9.33
CA GLY A 797 -15.41 -13.58 9.44
C GLY A 797 -15.25 -14.03 10.90
N MET A 798 -14.41 -13.35 11.67
CA MET A 798 -14.22 -13.61 13.10
C MET A 798 -15.49 -13.44 13.91
N GLN A 799 -16.35 -12.46 13.57
CA GLN A 799 -17.68 -12.34 14.19
C GLN A 799 -18.52 -13.62 14.07
N PHE A 800 -18.46 -14.30 12.92
CA PHE A 800 -19.16 -15.57 12.73
C PHE A 800 -18.51 -16.72 13.46
N ILE A 801 -17.17 -16.78 13.51
CA ILE A 801 -16.44 -17.77 14.29
C ILE A 801 -16.82 -17.63 15.78
N TYR A 802 -16.81 -16.42 16.32
CA TYR A 802 -17.26 -16.15 17.69
C TYR A 802 -18.75 -16.45 17.91
N ALA A 803 -19.58 -16.37 16.88
CA ALA A 803 -20.98 -16.78 16.93
C ALA A 803 -21.18 -18.31 16.89
N GLY A 804 -20.13 -19.09 16.61
CA GLY A 804 -20.18 -20.56 16.59
C GLY A 804 -19.98 -21.20 15.21
N ALA A 805 -19.56 -20.45 14.19
CA ALA A 805 -19.24 -21.00 12.88
C ALA A 805 -17.84 -21.63 12.83
N SER A 806 -17.68 -22.65 12.01
CA SER A 806 -16.38 -23.30 11.72
C SER A 806 -15.84 -22.92 10.34
N GLY A 807 -16.71 -22.69 9.35
CA GLY A 807 -16.32 -22.27 8.00
C GLY A 807 -17.08 -21.05 7.53
N LEU A 808 -16.53 -20.31 6.56
CA LEU A 808 -17.01 -18.99 6.14
C LEU A 808 -17.19 -18.95 4.61
N GLN A 809 -18.42 -19.06 4.11
CA GLN A 809 -18.72 -18.87 2.68
C GLN A 809 -18.96 -17.40 2.35
N VAL A 810 -18.21 -16.89 1.38
CA VAL A 810 -18.29 -15.52 0.87
C VAL A 810 -18.99 -15.49 -0.48
N ARG A 811 -20.04 -14.66 -0.58
CA ARG A 811 -20.82 -14.42 -1.81
C ARG A 811 -20.65 -13.01 -2.37
N LYS A 812 -20.75 -12.00 -1.48
CA LYS A 812 -20.91 -10.60 -1.89
C LYS A 812 -19.60 -9.90 -2.25
N CYS A 813 -18.53 -10.21 -1.51
CA CYS A 813 -17.25 -9.51 -1.67
C CYS A 813 -16.76 -9.52 -3.13
N SER A 814 -17.05 -10.60 -3.85
CA SER A 814 -16.68 -10.80 -5.26
C SER A 814 -17.49 -9.98 -6.28
N TYR A 815 -18.69 -9.46 -5.96
CA TYR A 815 -19.42 -8.55 -6.87
C TYR A 815 -18.90 -7.12 -6.81
N ASN A 816 -18.38 -6.71 -5.66
CA ASN A 816 -17.82 -5.38 -5.45
C ASN A 816 -16.33 -5.31 -5.80
N LEU A 817 -15.65 -6.46 -5.97
CA LEU A 817 -14.21 -6.54 -6.15
C LEU A 817 -13.77 -7.69 -7.08
N HIS A 818 -13.04 -7.35 -8.14
CA HIS A 818 -12.19 -8.27 -8.92
C HIS A 818 -10.77 -8.42 -8.29
N SER A 819 -10.60 -8.24 -6.98
CA SER A 819 -9.27 -8.06 -6.35
C SER A 819 -8.52 -9.33 -5.95
N LEU A 820 -8.97 -10.52 -6.34
CA LEU A 820 -8.36 -11.76 -5.84
C LEU A 820 -7.36 -12.29 -6.88
N GLN A 821 -6.27 -11.54 -7.07
CA GLN A 821 -5.05 -12.04 -7.69
C GLN A 821 -4.25 -12.85 -6.66
N SER A 822 -3.39 -13.76 -7.13
CA SER A 822 -2.51 -14.61 -6.31
C SER A 822 -1.81 -13.84 -5.18
N ASN A 823 -1.76 -14.43 -3.98
CA ASN A 823 -1.30 -13.85 -2.70
C ASN A 823 -2.24 -12.86 -1.99
N THR A 824 -3.41 -12.53 -2.55
CA THR A 824 -4.33 -11.56 -1.91
C THR A 824 -5.25 -12.18 -0.86
N VAL A 825 -5.60 -13.47 -0.93
CA VAL A 825 -6.53 -14.09 0.05
C VAL A 825 -5.91 -14.10 1.45
N ASN A 826 -4.65 -14.53 1.58
CA ASN A 826 -3.95 -14.48 2.86
C ASN A 826 -3.79 -13.05 3.36
N ASN A 827 -3.37 -12.08 2.53
CA ASN A 827 -3.23 -10.68 2.96
C ASN A 827 -4.56 -9.95 3.17
N PHE A 828 -5.68 -10.49 2.71
CA PHE A 828 -7.01 -9.90 2.91
C PHE A 828 -7.66 -10.42 4.20
N PHE A 829 -7.29 -11.64 4.63
CA PHE A 829 -7.87 -12.33 5.77
C PHE A 829 -6.93 -12.58 6.97
N LEU A 830 -5.61 -12.39 6.82
CA LEU A 830 -4.64 -12.18 7.90
C LEU A 830 -4.55 -10.68 8.18
#